data_AF-A0A831EPU3-F1
#
_entry.id   AF-A0A831EPU3-F1
#
_cell.length_a   1.000
_cell.length_b   1.000
_cell.length_c   1.000
_cell.angle_alpha   90.00
_cell.angle_beta   90.00
_cell.angle_gamma   90.00
#
_symmetry.space_group_name_H-M   'P 1'
#
loop_
_entity.id
_entity.type
_entity.pdbx_description
1 polymer ?
#
loop_
_entity_poly.entity_id
_entity_poly.type
_entity_poly.pdbx_seq_one_letter_code
_entity_poly.pdbx_strand_id
1 'polypeptide(L)'
;MSVKQYETYLAKTFIEWVSCTIQPGERYQFKSPDPDNALKLWKAFDFLADGNKLEIAPEQQLSCVSCNGIQLIPVLHGSTAPAFTENYISHLRDKVSGRNGIFAKTALLIIHNSMLDTLLNSTKDVAAPDAIWHPETFCHQLEKLITTNSNHSQVSRCLLGDQLTTILDEGATVFGFSSLYRLLEDGNLDFSELKLFNDNNVLDFRDKQLRARLNENQELYRQIEDSIERYSGQLENVLTEFSTKFIQQHFVDKDDWRELDFSVYQEEKARNSEQKLVLENICVENGEVWQRAKSISKAGKRDISVLVQVQPGQSHVELEFSFQSNDLQDDQIKIAHHRQLKKERFWRTSRAGGKTSRIMASVPFDGRPCFFSLEIINRNNSAEEYKFRLLLVEQGQFWLNEIQHCYRVEPGKEQLTLQLEDNELQIAETGDQICTVNEENNDIDCLHYARVNFETLANQSELIKFALISGDSRLLLNIEGPGAEEGLTLPLLFDQNRFNKLFKEEGNATWNRMKGRVILDNTEHNVVGVRQQLLALEASLIDRNLLGIDSDDSVFAVEELLTSYPDLHNAYHQLLAYYQRRNTLPSLVSWSVEYRTLVSHVVATFEQALQQIGLSRALTLQEKRLLHLGICRGDTHERLSPLHPLVLAYHLQLVETIIAEPEQPTLASFASLPPITLDRLVVSGLMPFVYHSEHEYAQLQSVVENRFWIDVIPQRQMSHDYVKRLVKDKLNEFTDAYSRLFQRAGNNALIINAINQGNARELFLGLVEYFKQEKERAISVHVNCYDERLLPNAFDHFAESGSYEQLKIDLGLNSGTWRAEADMLIDLLRSRLTFSKFVLPSANDKLAYAHLAFFTNTAPVDCRQICIEDASSGVLCHGLIAGEGAETQGDAYFTAFGLRNVDTEPYCALRLARLLGCLWQPARQSNSQYHCQGIGLAVSGNFKQLLNHSYDSSLWTTIIDPKVTLDFFTNQKDVVLIHYSDQYTSCAGYDAVTVTKQVELFLRLLQTGNQIGQPTVDSQHLLAEFNALTVNGC
;
A
#
# COMPACT_ATOMS: atom_id res chain seq x y z
N MET A 1 31.82 41.12 -20.59
CA MET A 1 30.79 41.92 -19.90
C MET A 1 30.89 41.58 -18.42
N SER A 2 30.85 42.58 -17.54
CA SER A 2 31.05 42.43 -16.10
C SER A 2 29.93 41.58 -15.50
N VAL A 3 30.24 40.35 -15.09
CA VAL A 3 29.33 39.45 -14.37
C VAL A 3 29.04 40.11 -13.02
N LYS A 4 27.82 40.61 -12.81
CA LYS A 4 27.44 41.18 -11.51
C LYS A 4 27.39 40.04 -10.49
N GLN A 5 28.17 40.16 -9.43
CA GLN A 5 28.18 39.18 -8.34
C GLN A 5 26.87 39.27 -7.54
N TYR A 6 26.31 38.13 -7.14
CA TYR A 6 25.07 38.03 -6.35
C TYR A 6 25.07 38.94 -5.12
N GLU A 7 26.22 39.01 -4.45
CA GLU A 7 26.44 39.82 -3.25
C GLU A 7 26.34 41.32 -3.54
N THR A 8 26.67 41.76 -4.76
CA THR A 8 26.48 43.14 -5.20
C THR A 8 25.00 43.47 -5.40
N TYR A 9 24.21 42.52 -5.91
CA TYR A 9 22.76 42.68 -6.01
C TYR A 9 22.12 42.73 -4.61
N LEU A 10 22.56 41.86 -3.71
CA LEU A 10 22.10 41.80 -2.32
C LEU A 10 22.37 43.11 -1.56
N ALA A 11 23.58 43.67 -1.73
CA ALA A 11 23.96 44.97 -1.17
C ALA A 11 23.16 46.15 -1.77
N LYS A 12 22.94 46.18 -3.09
CA LYS A 12 22.11 47.20 -3.75
C LYS A 12 20.67 47.19 -3.28
N THR A 13 20.07 46.00 -3.20
CA THR A 13 18.69 45.83 -2.74
C THR A 13 18.51 46.33 -1.31
N PHE A 14 19.51 46.09 -0.45
CA PHE A 14 19.53 46.68 0.90
C PHE A 14 19.64 48.20 0.89
N ILE A 15 20.54 48.78 0.09
CA ILE A 15 20.71 50.24 -0.02
C ILE A 15 19.40 50.90 -0.49
N GLU A 16 18.73 50.32 -1.48
CA GLU A 16 17.44 50.81 -1.99
C GLU A 16 16.36 50.75 -0.90
N TRP A 17 16.24 49.62 -0.21
CA TRP A 17 15.28 49.44 0.88
C TRP A 17 15.51 50.40 2.05
N VAL A 18 16.77 50.55 2.49
CA VAL A 18 17.12 51.37 3.64
C VAL A 18 17.04 52.86 3.32
N SER A 19 17.28 53.28 2.07
CA SER A 19 17.27 54.69 1.66
C SER A 19 15.92 55.39 1.91
N CYS A 20 14.82 54.64 1.93
CA CYS A 20 13.49 55.18 2.22
C CYS A 20 13.22 55.42 3.72
N THR A 21 13.98 54.79 4.61
CA THR A 21 13.66 54.73 6.05
C THR A 21 14.82 55.08 6.98
N ILE A 22 16.04 55.18 6.46
CA ILE A 22 17.27 55.38 7.22
C ILE A 22 17.28 56.69 8.01
N GLN A 23 17.65 56.60 9.29
CA GLN A 23 17.84 57.76 10.17
C GLN A 23 19.26 57.77 10.79
N PRO A 24 19.80 58.95 11.15
CA PRO A 24 21.12 59.01 11.79
C PRO A 24 21.13 58.23 13.11
N GLY A 25 22.19 57.49 13.37
CA GLY A 25 22.34 56.66 14.58
C GLY A 25 21.61 55.30 14.54
N GLU A 26 20.93 54.97 13.44
CA GLU A 26 20.38 53.63 13.26
C GLU A 26 21.46 52.57 13.04
N ARG A 27 21.15 51.36 13.48
CA ARG A 27 22.06 50.22 13.50
C ARG A 27 21.32 49.00 12.97
N TYR A 28 21.88 48.36 11.97
CA TYR A 28 21.37 47.20 11.28
C TYR A 28 22.29 46.02 11.53
N GLN A 29 21.76 44.81 11.54
CA GLN A 29 22.54 43.59 11.68
C GLN A 29 22.11 42.52 10.68
N PHE A 30 23.06 41.72 10.24
CA PHE A 30 22.80 40.51 9.47
C PHE A 30 23.70 39.38 9.96
N LYS A 31 23.08 38.26 10.29
CA LYS A 31 23.78 37.04 10.71
C LYS A 31 24.11 36.18 9.50
N SER A 32 25.40 35.96 9.24
CA SER A 32 25.89 35.05 8.20
C SER A 32 26.68 33.92 8.86
N PRO A 33 26.16 32.67 8.85
CA PRO A 33 26.86 31.50 9.43
C PRO A 33 28.18 31.19 8.71
N ASP A 34 28.23 31.47 7.39
CA ASP A 34 29.39 31.25 6.54
C ASP A 34 30.28 32.51 6.50
N PRO A 35 31.55 32.42 6.94
CA PRO A 35 32.48 33.54 6.94
C PRO A 35 32.89 34.00 5.52
N ASP A 36 32.90 33.11 4.53
CA ASP A 36 33.25 33.46 3.15
C ASP A 36 32.14 34.30 2.52
N ASN A 37 30.88 33.93 2.73
CA ASN A 37 29.73 34.72 2.26
C ASN A 37 29.65 36.08 2.96
N ALA A 38 29.96 36.13 4.25
CA ALA A 38 30.05 37.39 5.00
C ALA A 38 31.12 38.33 4.43
N LEU A 39 32.30 37.78 4.07
CA LEU A 39 33.38 38.53 3.46
C LEU A 39 33.04 39.03 2.05
N LYS A 40 32.40 38.20 1.21
CA LYS A 40 31.96 38.59 -0.13
C LYS A 40 30.93 39.72 -0.07
N LEU A 41 29.98 39.65 0.86
CA LEU A 41 28.99 40.70 1.08
C LEU A 41 29.64 42.01 1.55
N TRP A 42 30.58 41.96 2.49
CA TRP A 42 31.31 43.15 2.92
C TRP A 42 32.09 43.79 1.75
N LYS A 43 32.78 42.99 0.93
CA LYS A 43 33.47 43.46 -0.27
C LYS A 43 32.53 44.12 -1.27
N ALA A 44 31.30 43.63 -1.39
CA ALA A 44 30.28 44.25 -2.24
C ALA A 44 29.91 45.66 -1.74
N PHE A 45 29.76 45.86 -0.43
CA PHE A 45 29.54 47.19 0.13
C PHE A 45 30.76 48.11 0.01
N ASP A 46 31.98 47.59 0.19
CA ASP A 46 33.22 48.34 -0.01
C ASP A 46 33.37 48.82 -1.46
N PHE A 47 33.04 47.96 -2.42
CA PHE A 47 32.97 48.31 -3.84
C PHE A 47 31.93 49.40 -4.11
N LEU A 48 30.74 49.30 -3.51
CA LEU A 48 29.66 50.30 -3.65
C LEU A 48 29.94 51.61 -2.91
N ALA A 49 30.89 51.64 -1.97
CA ALA A 49 31.33 52.88 -1.32
C ALA A 49 32.09 53.79 -2.31
N ASP A 50 32.60 53.27 -3.42
CA ASP A 50 33.28 54.02 -4.50
C ASP A 50 34.41 54.93 -3.97
N GLY A 51 35.20 54.40 -3.03
CA GLY A 51 36.30 55.13 -2.40
C GLY A 51 35.91 56.12 -1.30
N ASN A 52 34.63 56.26 -0.98
CA ASN A 52 34.18 57.09 0.15
C ASN A 52 34.61 56.45 1.48
N LYS A 53 35.39 57.20 2.25
CA LYS A 53 35.92 56.78 3.54
C LYS A 53 35.68 57.83 4.61
N LEU A 54 35.22 57.38 5.77
CA LEU A 54 35.09 58.18 6.98
C LEU A 54 36.34 58.01 7.84
N GLU A 55 37.05 59.10 8.09
CA GLU A 55 38.20 59.12 9.00
C GLU A 55 37.71 59.24 10.45
N ILE A 56 37.99 58.23 11.26
CA ILE A 56 37.49 58.11 12.64
C ILE A 56 38.56 58.49 13.68
N ALA A 57 39.82 58.27 13.34
CA ALA A 57 41.01 58.66 14.09
C ALA A 57 42.19 58.80 13.10
N PRO A 58 43.32 59.43 13.48
CA PRO A 58 44.49 59.54 12.60
C PRO A 58 44.90 58.14 12.10
N GLU A 59 45.01 57.99 10.78
CA GLU A 59 45.31 56.72 10.08
C GLU A 59 44.21 55.62 10.15
N GLN A 60 43.02 55.90 10.70
CA GLN A 60 41.88 54.97 10.72
C GLN A 60 40.72 55.46 9.85
N GLN A 61 40.51 54.78 8.72
CA GLN A 61 39.44 55.06 7.76
C GLN A 61 38.50 53.87 7.60
N LEU A 62 37.18 54.10 7.66
CA LEU A 62 36.15 53.10 7.36
C LEU A 62 35.43 53.45 6.06
N SER A 63 35.20 52.46 5.21
CA SER A 63 34.38 52.63 4.00
C SER A 63 32.95 53.02 4.38
N CYS A 64 32.34 53.94 3.63
CA CYS A 64 30.98 54.38 3.89
C CYS A 64 30.18 54.56 2.60
N VAL A 65 28.93 54.09 2.60
CA VAL A 65 28.01 54.19 1.46
C VAL A 65 26.98 55.28 1.74
N SER A 66 26.85 56.25 0.83
CA SER A 66 25.86 57.33 0.96
C SER A 66 24.45 56.83 0.64
N CYS A 67 23.57 56.82 1.64
CA CYS A 67 22.16 56.44 1.52
C CYS A 67 21.28 57.63 1.94
N ASN A 68 20.61 58.28 0.99
CA ASN A 68 19.69 59.42 1.23
C ASN A 68 20.28 60.54 2.15
N GLY A 69 21.56 60.88 1.97
CA GLY A 69 22.25 61.91 2.75
C GLY A 69 22.81 61.45 4.11
N ILE A 70 22.74 60.15 4.42
CA ILE A 70 23.32 59.49 5.60
C ILE A 70 24.44 58.54 5.15
N GLN A 71 25.56 58.53 5.86
CA GLN A 71 26.70 57.65 5.59
C GLN A 71 26.52 56.31 6.32
N LEU A 72 26.23 55.24 5.58
CA LEU A 72 26.13 53.88 6.10
C LEU A 72 27.52 53.25 6.19
N ILE A 73 27.89 52.76 7.37
CA ILE A 73 29.18 52.12 7.62
C ILE A 73 28.97 50.60 7.72
N PRO A 74 29.41 49.80 6.74
CA PRO A 74 29.38 48.35 6.79
C PRO A 74 30.60 47.80 7.55
N VAL A 75 30.37 47.01 8.59
CA VAL A 75 31.43 46.37 9.38
C VAL A 75 31.27 44.86 9.37
N LEU A 76 32.39 44.16 9.22
CA LEU A 76 32.48 42.70 9.25
C LEU A 76 33.05 42.26 10.60
N HIS A 77 32.41 41.30 11.26
CA HIS A 77 32.93 40.70 12.49
C HIS A 77 33.95 39.59 12.19
N GLY A 78 35.11 39.62 12.86
CA GLY A 78 36.14 38.60 12.72
C GLY A 78 37.48 38.99 13.34
N SER A 79 38.46 38.09 13.31
CA SER A 79 39.78 38.27 13.93
C SER A 79 40.86 38.73 12.94
N THR A 80 40.57 38.76 11.64
CA THR A 80 41.53 39.07 10.56
C THR A 80 41.03 40.25 9.72
N ALA A 81 41.92 41.18 9.37
CA ALA A 81 41.59 42.29 8.47
C ALA A 81 40.97 41.75 7.16
N PRO A 82 39.89 42.36 6.63
CA PRO A 82 39.29 43.66 6.99
C PRO A 82 38.25 43.62 8.13
N ALA A 83 38.09 42.49 8.81
CA ALA A 83 37.12 42.34 9.89
C ALA A 83 37.58 42.98 11.21
N PHE A 84 36.62 43.31 12.07
CA PHE A 84 36.83 43.93 13.37
C PHE A 84 36.42 42.99 14.51
N THR A 85 37.10 43.15 15.64
CA THR A 85 36.75 42.45 16.88
C THR A 85 35.45 42.99 17.45
N GLU A 86 34.73 42.14 18.17
CA GLU A 86 33.47 42.48 18.82
C GLU A 86 33.54 43.74 19.72
N ASN A 87 34.63 43.88 20.48
CA ASN A 87 34.85 45.06 21.32
C ASN A 87 34.92 46.37 20.51
N TYR A 88 35.56 46.32 19.33
CA TYR A 88 35.67 47.48 18.46
C TYR A 88 34.33 47.82 17.79
N ILE A 89 33.59 46.79 17.34
CA ILE A 89 32.25 46.98 16.77
C ILE A 89 31.28 47.56 17.81
N SER A 90 31.33 47.09 19.06
CA SER A 90 30.53 47.64 20.17
C SER A 90 30.85 49.12 20.43
N HIS A 91 32.13 49.48 20.42
CA HIS A 91 32.54 50.89 20.54
C HIS A 91 32.03 51.74 19.36
N LEU A 92 32.15 51.27 18.12
CA LEU A 92 31.62 51.97 16.95
C LEU A 92 30.10 52.14 17.01
N ARG A 93 29.38 51.10 17.43
CA ARG A 93 27.93 51.13 17.63
C ARG A 93 27.51 52.23 18.60
N ASP A 94 28.21 52.38 19.72
CA ASP A 94 27.89 53.38 20.73
C ASP A 94 28.21 54.81 20.24
N LYS A 95 29.28 54.98 19.45
CA LYS A 95 29.62 56.26 18.81
C LYS A 95 28.60 56.69 17.75
N VAL A 96 28.15 55.75 16.92
CA VAL A 96 27.08 55.98 15.93
C VAL A 96 25.76 56.33 16.65
N SER A 97 25.42 55.62 17.72
CA SER A 97 24.23 55.91 18.54
C SER A 97 24.28 57.28 19.22
N GLY A 98 25.48 57.73 19.62
CA GLY A 98 25.69 59.01 20.30
C GLY A 98 25.54 60.25 19.40
N ARG A 99 25.49 60.09 18.06
CA ARG A 99 25.27 61.14 17.05
C ARG A 99 26.17 62.39 17.20
N ASN A 100 27.38 62.22 17.74
CA ASN A 100 28.28 63.32 18.04
C ASN A 100 29.45 63.41 17.04
N GLY A 101 29.84 64.64 16.69
CA GLY A 101 30.99 64.91 15.82
C GLY A 101 30.83 64.30 14.43
N ILE A 102 31.84 63.55 13.99
CA ILE A 102 31.88 62.86 12.68
C ILE A 102 30.78 61.81 12.48
N PHE A 103 30.11 61.36 13.55
CA PHE A 103 29.03 60.37 13.51
C PHE A 103 27.61 60.99 13.48
N ALA A 104 27.49 62.32 13.37
CA ALA A 104 26.20 63.00 13.41
C ALA A 104 25.22 62.60 12.28
N LYS A 105 25.75 62.15 11.13
CA LYS A 105 24.98 61.70 9.96
C LYS A 105 25.38 60.30 9.51
N THR A 106 25.66 59.39 10.45
CA THR A 106 26.07 58.01 10.14
C THR A 106 25.06 56.97 10.61
N ALA A 107 25.02 55.83 9.94
CA ALA A 107 24.33 54.61 10.36
C ALA A 107 25.31 53.42 10.28
N LEU A 108 25.02 52.31 10.95
CA LEU A 108 25.91 51.15 11.03
C LEU A 108 25.21 49.89 10.50
N LEU A 109 25.87 49.09 9.68
CA LEU A 109 25.45 47.73 9.30
C LEU A 109 26.50 46.72 9.79
N ILE A 110 26.08 45.78 10.64
CA ILE A 110 26.95 44.77 11.23
C ILE A 110 26.70 43.42 10.55
N ILE A 111 27.70 42.88 9.85
CA ILE A 111 27.68 41.51 9.32
C ILE A 111 28.43 40.63 10.31
N HIS A 112 27.74 39.69 10.95
CA HIS A 112 28.31 38.91 12.06
C HIS A 112 27.92 37.43 12.05
N ASN A 113 28.68 36.66 12.83
CA ASN A 113 28.36 35.29 13.22
C ASN A 113 28.42 35.10 14.76
N SER A 114 28.51 36.21 15.52
CA SER A 114 28.55 36.16 17.00
C SER A 114 27.16 35.91 17.59
N MET A 115 27.11 35.17 18.69
CA MET A 115 25.92 34.86 19.49
C MET A 115 25.81 35.73 20.75
N LEU A 116 26.68 36.74 20.90
CA LEU A 116 26.75 37.57 22.10
C LEU A 116 25.77 38.75 22.02
N ASP A 117 24.90 38.86 23.03
CA ASP A 117 23.88 39.93 23.19
C ASP A 117 24.46 41.35 23.17
N THR A 118 25.74 41.49 23.48
CA THR A 118 26.47 42.77 23.47
C THR A 118 26.51 43.43 22.11
N LEU A 119 26.39 42.69 21.00
CA LEU A 119 26.32 43.25 19.65
C LEU A 119 24.87 43.46 19.16
N LEU A 120 23.95 42.61 19.59
CA LEU A 120 22.58 42.49 19.05
C LEU A 120 21.59 43.46 19.70
N ASN A 121 21.84 43.86 20.96
CA ASN A 121 20.94 44.76 21.67
C ASN A 121 20.83 46.11 20.94
N SER A 122 19.60 46.51 20.59
CA SER A 122 19.23 47.78 19.93
C SER A 122 19.66 47.96 18.46
N THR A 123 19.89 46.86 17.74
CA THR A 123 20.05 46.83 16.27
C THR A 123 18.78 46.26 15.59
N LYS A 124 18.53 46.64 14.34
CA LYS A 124 17.46 46.10 13.50
C LYS A 124 18.00 44.92 12.69
N ASP A 125 17.41 43.75 12.85
CA ASP A 125 17.78 42.59 12.04
C ASP A 125 17.19 42.73 10.63
N VAL A 126 18.05 42.71 9.62
CA VAL A 126 17.63 42.87 8.22
C VAL A 126 17.17 41.55 7.59
N ALA A 127 17.29 40.44 8.32
CA ALA A 127 16.72 39.13 7.99
C ALA A 127 15.50 38.75 8.85
N ALA A 128 15.00 39.65 9.71
CA ALA A 128 13.73 39.43 10.43
C ALA A 128 12.52 39.40 9.48
N PRO A 129 11.38 38.82 9.90
CA PRO A 129 10.13 38.87 9.12
C PRO A 129 9.81 40.31 8.68
N ASP A 130 9.35 40.47 7.45
CA ASP A 130 9.10 41.75 6.75
C ASP A 130 10.34 42.60 6.38
N ALA A 131 11.56 42.17 6.75
CA ALA A 131 12.80 42.83 6.33
C ALA A 131 13.30 42.34 4.95
N ILE A 132 14.19 43.12 4.33
CA ILE A 132 14.59 42.92 2.93
C ILE A 132 15.37 41.63 2.66
N TRP A 133 16.13 41.12 3.63
CA TRP A 133 16.87 39.87 3.52
C TRP A 133 16.18 38.71 4.26
N HIS A 134 14.89 38.83 4.57
CA HIS A 134 14.09 37.66 4.91
C HIS A 134 13.86 36.82 3.65
N PRO A 135 14.00 35.47 3.68
CA PRO A 135 13.87 34.63 2.50
C PRO A 135 12.60 34.86 1.69
N GLU A 136 11.44 35.02 2.36
CA GLU A 136 10.16 35.28 1.68
C GLU A 136 10.16 36.65 0.98
N THR A 137 10.58 37.71 1.67
CA THR A 137 10.62 39.07 1.11
C THR A 137 11.60 39.17 -0.05
N PHE A 138 12.76 38.52 0.09
CA PHE A 138 13.80 38.53 -0.93
C PHE A 138 13.40 37.70 -2.15
N CYS A 139 12.69 36.58 -1.96
CA CYS A 139 12.10 35.80 -3.04
C CYS A 139 11.20 36.66 -3.94
N HIS A 140 10.32 37.48 -3.35
CA HIS A 140 9.48 38.43 -4.11
C HIS A 140 10.30 39.51 -4.86
N GLN A 141 11.51 39.85 -4.40
CA GLN A 141 12.40 40.74 -5.15
C GLN A 141 13.05 40.02 -6.34
N LEU A 142 13.45 38.75 -6.17
CA LEU A 142 13.96 37.92 -7.25
C LEU A 142 12.90 37.63 -8.32
N GLU A 143 11.63 37.48 -7.94
CA GLU A 143 10.52 37.32 -8.90
C GLU A 143 10.44 38.48 -9.90
N LYS A 144 10.84 39.70 -9.51
CA LYS A 144 10.85 40.87 -10.41
C LYS A 144 11.90 40.78 -11.52
N LEU A 145 12.91 39.93 -11.35
CA LEU A 145 13.92 39.66 -12.38
C LEU A 145 13.40 38.70 -13.45
N ILE A 146 12.32 37.96 -13.18
CA ILE A 146 11.73 37.01 -14.12
C ILE A 146 11.03 37.77 -15.25
N THR A 147 11.54 37.62 -16.47
CA THR A 147 10.93 38.23 -17.66
C THR A 147 9.59 37.57 -17.98
N THR A 148 8.50 38.33 -17.91
CA THR A 148 7.11 37.82 -18.01
C THR A 148 6.73 37.21 -19.37
N ASN A 149 7.55 37.43 -20.41
CA ASN A 149 7.28 37.01 -21.80
C ASN A 149 8.13 35.81 -22.28
N SER A 150 8.89 35.14 -21.40
CA SER A 150 9.63 33.93 -21.77
C SER A 150 8.83 32.66 -21.47
N ASN A 151 8.97 31.64 -22.34
CA ASN A 151 8.39 30.30 -22.12
C ASN A 151 8.91 29.66 -20.81
N HIS A 152 10.06 30.09 -20.32
CA HIS A 152 10.69 29.61 -19.09
C HIS A 152 10.22 30.30 -17.81
N SER A 153 9.42 31.36 -17.90
CA SER A 153 8.98 32.14 -16.72
C SER A 153 8.21 31.32 -15.68
N GLN A 154 7.45 30.30 -16.10
CA GLN A 154 6.76 29.40 -15.20
C GLN A 154 7.72 28.44 -14.47
N VAL A 155 8.70 27.91 -15.19
CA VAL A 155 9.74 27.03 -14.62
C VAL A 155 10.61 27.80 -13.62
N SER A 156 11.02 29.03 -13.96
CA SER A 156 11.79 29.89 -13.05
C SER A 156 11.02 30.22 -11.76
N ARG A 157 9.71 30.49 -11.83
CA ARG A 157 8.88 30.72 -10.64
C ARG A 157 8.74 29.46 -9.79
N CYS A 158 8.59 28.30 -10.44
CA CYS A 158 8.52 27.02 -9.76
C CYS A 158 9.80 26.73 -8.97
N LEU A 159 10.96 26.80 -9.63
CA LEU A 159 12.28 26.60 -9.03
C LEU A 159 12.57 27.58 -7.88
N LEU A 160 12.17 28.86 -8.05
CA LEU A 160 12.29 29.87 -7.01
C LEU A 160 11.44 29.53 -5.77
N GLY A 161 10.21 29.06 -5.99
CA GLY A 161 9.32 28.61 -4.93
C GLY A 161 9.85 27.38 -4.19
N ASP A 162 10.34 26.38 -4.92
CA ASP A 162 10.89 25.14 -4.34
C ASP A 162 12.18 25.41 -3.54
N GLN A 163 13.01 26.34 -4.01
CA GLN A 163 14.19 26.79 -3.27
C GLN A 163 13.81 27.61 -2.04
N LEU A 164 12.77 28.44 -2.10
CA LEU A 164 12.26 29.16 -0.93
C LEU A 164 11.81 28.18 0.16
N THR A 165 11.05 27.14 -0.20
CA THR A 165 10.63 26.11 0.77
C THR A 165 11.84 25.41 1.39
N THR A 166 12.83 25.03 0.58
CA THR A 166 14.06 24.41 1.09
C THR A 166 14.82 25.32 2.06
N ILE A 167 14.96 26.60 1.72
CA ILE A 167 15.65 27.60 2.58
C ILE A 167 14.91 27.79 3.91
N LEU A 168 13.57 27.83 3.90
CA LEU A 168 12.77 27.99 5.11
C LEU A 168 12.83 26.74 6.00
N ASP A 169 12.76 25.54 5.41
CA ASP A 169 12.83 24.28 6.15
C ASP A 169 14.21 24.06 6.80
N GLU A 170 15.29 24.41 6.09
CA GLU A 170 16.66 24.31 6.59
C GLU A 170 17.07 25.47 7.52
N GLY A 171 16.25 26.52 7.61
CA GLY A 171 16.59 27.76 8.33
C GLY A 171 17.80 28.49 7.71
N ALA A 172 18.00 28.35 6.40
CA ALA A 172 19.10 28.96 5.67
C ALA A 172 18.89 30.46 5.44
N THR A 173 19.96 31.18 5.10
CA THR A 173 19.90 32.63 4.81
C THR A 173 19.62 32.89 3.33
N VAL A 174 19.40 34.15 2.96
CA VAL A 174 19.25 34.59 1.55
C VAL A 174 20.38 34.15 0.62
N PHE A 175 21.55 33.73 1.11
CA PHE A 175 22.58 33.14 0.26
C PHE A 175 22.16 31.83 -0.42
N GLY A 176 21.10 31.16 0.07
CA GLY A 176 20.53 29.97 -0.57
C GLY A 176 19.96 30.21 -1.97
N PHE A 177 19.70 31.47 -2.36
CA PHE A 177 19.25 31.82 -3.71
C PHE A 177 20.40 32.09 -4.70
N SER A 178 21.66 32.01 -4.25
CA SER A 178 22.82 32.40 -5.07
C SER A 178 22.98 31.61 -6.37
N SER A 179 22.63 30.32 -6.37
CA SER A 179 22.61 29.46 -7.56
C SER A 179 21.54 29.88 -8.56
N LEU A 180 20.32 30.16 -8.10
CA LEU A 180 19.21 30.59 -8.95
C LEU A 180 19.38 32.01 -9.50
N TYR A 181 20.03 32.92 -8.77
CA TYR A 181 20.14 34.32 -9.19
C TYR A 181 20.78 34.49 -10.58
N ARG A 182 21.84 33.73 -10.89
CA ARG A 182 22.50 33.79 -12.20
C ARG A 182 21.55 33.37 -13.33
N LEU A 183 20.80 32.30 -13.09
CA LEU A 183 19.83 31.74 -14.03
C LEU A 183 18.66 32.70 -14.30
N LEU A 184 18.27 33.48 -13.28
CA LEU A 184 17.22 34.49 -13.39
C LEU A 184 17.69 35.76 -14.12
N GLU A 185 18.96 36.16 -13.98
CA GLU A 185 19.50 37.37 -14.64
C GLU A 185 19.73 37.16 -16.15
N ASP A 186 20.24 35.98 -16.55
CA ASP A 186 20.58 35.70 -17.95
C ASP A 186 19.40 35.15 -18.78
N GLY A 187 18.31 34.74 -18.14
CA GLY A 187 17.09 34.23 -18.78
C GLY A 187 17.22 32.83 -19.43
N ASN A 188 18.41 32.23 -19.36
CA ASN A 188 18.69 30.85 -19.76
C ASN A 188 18.76 29.97 -18.50
N LEU A 189 17.86 28.99 -18.43
CA LEU A 189 17.88 27.98 -17.37
C LEU A 189 18.91 26.91 -17.72
N ASP A 190 20.08 26.98 -17.09
CA ASP A 190 21.04 25.88 -17.07
C ASP A 190 20.69 24.92 -15.92
N PHE A 191 20.06 23.81 -16.27
CA PHE A 191 19.66 22.76 -15.32
C PHE A 191 20.86 22.10 -14.62
N SER A 192 22.04 22.13 -15.23
CA SER A 192 23.23 21.48 -14.68
C SER A 192 23.71 22.13 -13.38
N GLU A 193 23.60 23.46 -13.25
CA GLU A 193 23.93 24.18 -12.01
C GLU A 193 22.96 23.86 -10.85
N LEU A 194 21.77 23.33 -11.16
CA LEU A 194 20.72 22.99 -10.20
C LEU A 194 20.70 21.50 -9.82
N LYS A 195 21.70 20.72 -10.28
CA LYS A 195 21.71 19.26 -10.14
C LYS A 195 20.43 18.62 -10.72
N LEU A 196 20.03 19.10 -11.90
CA LEU A 196 18.93 18.59 -12.71
C LEU A 196 19.47 18.17 -14.08
N PHE A 197 18.91 17.12 -14.67
CA PHE A 197 19.12 16.82 -16.08
C PHE A 197 18.43 17.86 -16.95
N ASN A 198 18.98 18.09 -18.15
CA ASN A 198 18.31 18.92 -19.14
C ASN A 198 16.96 18.27 -19.52
N ASP A 199 15.87 19.02 -19.52
CA ASP A 199 14.54 18.50 -19.83
C ASP A 199 13.84 19.42 -20.83
N ASN A 200 13.96 19.09 -22.11
CA ASN A 200 13.34 19.87 -23.17
C ASN A 200 11.80 19.85 -23.11
N ASN A 201 11.21 18.82 -22.50
CA ASN A 201 9.76 18.65 -22.40
C ASN A 201 9.15 19.32 -21.16
N VAL A 202 9.99 19.89 -20.28
CA VAL A 202 9.54 20.54 -19.03
C VAL A 202 8.55 21.68 -19.30
N LEU A 203 8.62 22.29 -20.48
CA LEU A 203 7.75 23.38 -20.93
C LEU A 203 6.31 22.95 -21.24
N ASP A 204 6.07 21.64 -21.42
CA ASP A 204 4.74 21.10 -21.72
C ASP A 204 3.87 20.95 -20.46
N PHE A 205 4.49 21.01 -19.28
CA PHE A 205 3.82 20.83 -17.99
C PHE A 205 3.47 22.17 -17.33
N ARG A 206 2.39 22.17 -16.53
CA ARG A 206 1.95 23.35 -15.76
C ARG A 206 1.71 23.01 -14.29
N ASP A 207 1.90 24.02 -13.43
CA ASP A 207 1.58 24.01 -12.00
C ASP A 207 2.05 22.75 -11.25
N LYS A 208 1.12 21.94 -10.71
CA LYS A 208 1.46 20.74 -9.93
C LYS A 208 2.21 19.68 -10.73
N GLN A 209 1.90 19.53 -12.02
CA GLN A 209 2.57 18.55 -12.88
C GLN A 209 4.02 18.96 -13.15
N LEU A 210 4.27 20.27 -13.30
CA LEU A 210 5.61 20.82 -13.46
C LEU A 210 6.47 20.57 -12.20
N ARG A 211 5.90 20.78 -11.00
CA ARG A 211 6.58 20.44 -9.74
C ARG A 211 6.92 18.96 -9.63
N ALA A 212 5.96 18.09 -9.93
CA ALA A 212 6.19 16.65 -9.92
C ALA A 212 7.31 16.24 -10.89
N ARG A 213 7.31 16.82 -12.10
CA ARG A 213 8.34 16.59 -13.13
C ARG A 213 9.74 17.01 -12.68
N LEU A 214 9.86 18.20 -12.08
CA LEU A 214 11.13 18.72 -11.57
C LEU A 214 11.66 17.89 -10.40
N ASN A 215 10.77 17.47 -9.49
CA ASN A 215 11.14 16.59 -8.37
C ASN A 215 11.63 15.22 -8.84
N GLU A 216 10.93 14.59 -9.79
CA GLU A 216 11.34 13.31 -10.38
C GLU A 216 12.72 13.41 -11.02
N ASN A 217 12.97 14.50 -11.76
CA ASN A 217 14.27 14.77 -12.37
C ASN A 217 15.37 14.94 -11.30
N GLN A 218 15.11 15.71 -10.24
CA GLN A 218 16.08 15.93 -9.17
C GLN A 218 16.41 14.66 -8.39
N GLU A 219 15.39 13.85 -8.10
CA GLU A 219 15.54 12.59 -7.39
C GLU A 219 16.40 11.61 -8.20
N LEU A 220 16.14 11.50 -9.51
CA LEU A 220 16.94 10.66 -10.39
C LEU A 220 18.40 11.14 -10.48
N TYR A 221 18.62 12.45 -10.61
CA TYR A 221 19.97 13.01 -10.69
C TYR A 221 20.77 12.66 -9.43
N ARG A 222 20.18 12.88 -8.25
CA ARG A 222 20.82 12.55 -6.97
C ARG A 222 21.09 11.06 -6.83
N GLN A 223 20.12 10.21 -7.19
CA GLN A 223 20.28 8.76 -7.16
C GLN A 223 21.47 8.30 -8.02
N ILE A 224 21.60 8.84 -9.23
CA ILE A 224 22.70 8.51 -10.14
C ILE A 224 24.03 9.05 -9.62
N GLU A 225 24.08 10.31 -9.17
CA GLU A 225 25.27 10.93 -8.57
C GLU A 225 25.78 10.10 -7.38
N ASP A 226 24.90 9.78 -6.43
CA ASP A 226 25.21 8.93 -5.27
C ASP A 226 25.69 7.52 -5.69
N SER A 227 25.08 6.93 -6.72
CA SER A 227 25.43 5.59 -7.19
C SER A 227 26.83 5.56 -7.79
N ILE A 228 27.23 6.60 -8.50
CA ILE A 228 28.58 6.73 -9.08
C ILE A 228 29.61 6.99 -7.98
N GLU A 229 29.32 7.87 -7.03
CA GLU A 229 30.24 8.17 -5.94
C GLU A 229 30.51 6.94 -5.04
N ARG A 230 29.48 6.13 -4.79
CA ARG A 230 29.58 4.99 -3.84
C ARG A 230 29.88 3.64 -4.52
N TYR A 231 29.47 3.44 -5.78
CA TYR A 231 29.45 2.14 -6.45
C TYR A 231 29.97 2.16 -7.89
N SER A 232 30.97 3.01 -8.21
CA SER A 232 31.54 3.18 -9.56
C SER A 232 31.92 1.90 -10.31
N GLY A 233 32.25 0.80 -9.63
CA GLY A 233 32.56 -0.51 -10.24
C GLY A 233 31.40 -1.51 -10.33
N GLN A 234 30.20 -1.14 -9.86
CA GLN A 234 29.03 -2.02 -9.75
C GLN A 234 27.74 -1.32 -10.19
N LEU A 235 27.84 -0.31 -11.08
CA LEU A 235 26.69 0.47 -11.53
C LEU A 235 25.57 -0.40 -12.11
N GLU A 236 25.90 -1.48 -12.82
CA GLU A 236 24.92 -2.45 -13.34
C GLU A 236 24.07 -3.13 -12.24
N ASN A 237 24.61 -3.27 -11.02
CA ASN A 237 23.92 -3.88 -9.90
C ASN A 237 23.06 -2.88 -9.12
N VAL A 238 23.37 -1.59 -9.20
CA VAL A 238 22.70 -0.53 -8.43
C VAL A 238 21.64 0.17 -9.26
N LEU A 239 21.93 0.43 -10.53
CA LEU A 239 21.04 1.09 -11.47
C LEU A 239 20.25 0.08 -12.32
N THR A 240 19.55 -0.85 -11.66
CA THR A 240 18.84 -1.96 -12.31
C THR A 240 17.70 -1.54 -13.24
N GLU A 241 17.30 -0.27 -13.18
CA GLU A 241 16.25 0.31 -14.01
C GLU A 241 16.72 0.61 -15.44
N PHE A 242 18.03 0.66 -15.70
CA PHE A 242 18.61 0.86 -17.03
C PHE A 242 19.23 -0.44 -17.57
N SER A 243 19.32 -0.58 -18.90
CA SER A 243 20.01 -1.74 -19.49
C SER A 243 21.53 -1.65 -19.33
N THR A 244 22.20 -2.80 -19.29
CA THR A 244 23.68 -2.88 -19.25
C THR A 244 24.33 -2.17 -20.42
N LYS A 245 23.71 -2.22 -21.62
CA LYS A 245 24.18 -1.48 -22.80
C LYS A 245 24.12 0.03 -22.60
N PHE A 246 23.03 0.54 -22.03
CA PHE A 246 22.89 1.96 -21.73
C PHE A 246 23.93 2.43 -20.70
N ILE A 247 24.13 1.62 -19.65
CA ILE A 247 25.14 1.90 -18.62
C ILE A 247 26.54 1.92 -19.22
N GLN A 248 26.92 0.89 -19.97
CA GLN A 248 28.24 0.81 -20.61
C GLN A 248 28.47 1.99 -21.56
N GLN A 249 27.48 2.33 -22.39
CA GLN A 249 27.61 3.39 -23.38
C GLN A 249 27.78 4.77 -22.75
N HIS A 250 26.94 5.13 -21.77
CA HIS A 250 26.82 6.50 -21.28
C HIS A 250 27.59 6.79 -19.98
N PHE A 251 27.89 5.77 -19.18
CA PHE A 251 28.58 5.92 -17.89
C PHE A 251 30.03 5.44 -17.93
N VAL A 252 30.40 4.59 -18.91
CA VAL A 252 31.76 4.03 -19.01
C VAL A 252 32.46 4.49 -20.29
N ASP A 253 31.85 4.24 -21.45
CA ASP A 253 32.50 4.48 -22.74
C ASP A 253 32.57 5.97 -23.08
N LYS A 254 31.47 6.70 -22.88
CA LYS A 254 31.37 8.14 -23.19
C LYS A 254 31.44 9.06 -21.98
N ASP A 255 31.03 8.59 -20.79
CA ASP A 255 30.87 9.39 -19.57
C ASP A 255 30.06 10.70 -19.80
N ASP A 256 29.03 10.61 -20.64
CA ASP A 256 28.18 11.73 -21.07
C ASP A 256 26.84 11.79 -20.33
N TRP A 257 26.68 11.00 -19.25
CA TRP A 257 25.41 10.88 -18.52
C TRP A 257 24.85 12.23 -18.01
N ARG A 258 25.70 13.19 -17.66
CA ARG A 258 25.26 14.53 -17.22
C ARG A 258 24.69 15.38 -18.36
N GLU A 259 25.03 15.05 -19.60
CA GLU A 259 24.65 15.82 -20.80
C GLU A 259 23.37 15.26 -21.47
N LEU A 260 22.91 14.08 -21.02
CA LEU A 260 21.70 13.46 -21.54
C LEU A 260 20.44 14.23 -21.13
N ASP A 261 19.47 14.26 -22.04
CA ASP A 261 18.14 14.78 -21.75
C ASP A 261 17.37 13.81 -20.84
N PHE A 262 16.58 14.35 -19.91
CA PHE A 262 15.79 13.59 -18.95
C PHE A 262 14.83 12.59 -19.62
N SER A 263 14.29 12.92 -20.80
CA SER A 263 13.44 12.01 -21.58
C SER A 263 14.15 10.72 -22.00
N VAL A 264 15.45 10.77 -22.28
CA VAL A 264 16.25 9.59 -22.67
C VAL A 264 16.27 8.56 -21.55
N TYR A 265 16.42 9.02 -20.30
CA TYR A 265 16.36 8.16 -19.12
C TYR A 265 14.98 7.52 -18.96
N GLN A 266 13.91 8.30 -19.13
CA GLN A 266 12.55 7.78 -19.00
C GLN A 266 12.19 6.76 -20.08
N GLU A 267 12.56 7.03 -21.33
CA GLU A 267 12.38 6.09 -22.43
C GLU A 267 13.15 4.79 -22.20
N GLU A 268 14.37 4.87 -21.67
CA GLU A 268 15.16 3.69 -21.34
C GLU A 268 14.53 2.91 -20.16
N LYS A 269 14.09 3.59 -19.09
CA LYS A 269 13.37 2.95 -17.99
C LYS A 269 12.11 2.24 -18.48
N ALA A 270 11.30 2.91 -19.29
CA ALA A 270 10.09 2.33 -19.88
C ALA A 270 10.44 1.09 -20.73
N ARG A 271 11.43 1.21 -21.62
CA ARG A 271 11.87 0.12 -22.50
C ARG A 271 12.45 -1.07 -21.73
N ASN A 272 13.18 -0.83 -20.65
CA ASN A 272 13.76 -1.87 -19.80
C ASN A 272 12.72 -2.48 -18.84
N SER A 273 11.65 -1.75 -18.50
CA SER A 273 10.54 -2.27 -17.70
C SER A 273 9.62 -3.23 -18.48
N GLU A 274 9.53 -3.08 -19.80
CA GLU A 274 8.78 -3.98 -20.67
C GLU A 274 9.47 -5.35 -20.75
N GLN A 275 8.88 -6.37 -20.11
CA GLN A 275 9.31 -7.76 -20.25
C GLN A 275 8.73 -8.35 -21.55
N LYS A 276 9.56 -8.51 -22.58
CA LYS A 276 9.11 -8.96 -23.90
C LYS A 276 9.27 -10.45 -24.11
N LEU A 277 9.95 -11.16 -23.20
CA LEU A 277 10.15 -12.60 -23.26
C LEU A 277 9.63 -13.30 -22.00
N VAL A 278 8.49 -13.99 -22.15
CA VAL A 278 7.85 -14.77 -21.08
C VAL A 278 7.85 -16.24 -21.48
N LEU A 279 8.35 -17.11 -20.59
CA LEU A 279 8.28 -18.56 -20.77
C LEU A 279 6.82 -19.01 -20.77
N GLU A 280 6.42 -19.71 -21.81
CA GLU A 280 5.07 -20.25 -21.99
C GLU A 280 5.00 -21.71 -21.55
N ASN A 281 5.89 -22.55 -22.09
CA ASN A 281 5.86 -24.00 -21.82
C ASN A 281 7.22 -24.68 -22.08
N ILE A 282 7.41 -25.85 -21.46
CA ILE A 282 8.52 -26.79 -21.72
C ILE A 282 7.90 -28.15 -22.06
N CYS A 283 8.23 -28.70 -23.24
CA CYS A 283 7.71 -29.97 -23.73
C CYS A 283 8.85 -30.95 -24.04
N VAL A 284 8.54 -32.25 -23.99
CA VAL A 284 9.42 -33.35 -24.39
C VAL A 284 8.65 -34.31 -25.29
N GLU A 285 9.21 -34.70 -26.44
CA GLU A 285 8.54 -35.64 -27.35
C GLU A 285 8.63 -37.10 -26.87
N ASN A 286 9.79 -37.48 -26.31
CA ASN A 286 10.14 -38.88 -26.01
C ASN A 286 10.18 -39.19 -24.50
N GLY A 287 9.32 -38.55 -23.70
CA GLY A 287 9.37 -38.67 -22.24
C GLY A 287 8.39 -37.76 -21.51
N GLU A 288 8.48 -37.76 -20.19
CA GLU A 288 7.72 -36.88 -19.30
C GLU A 288 8.64 -35.79 -18.73
N VAL A 289 8.11 -34.57 -18.57
CA VAL A 289 8.85 -33.43 -18.02
C VAL A 289 8.15 -32.85 -16.81
N TRP A 290 8.90 -32.69 -15.73
CA TRP A 290 8.50 -31.94 -14.55
C TRP A 290 9.35 -30.69 -14.46
N GLN A 291 8.72 -29.57 -14.12
CA GLN A 291 9.40 -28.29 -13.95
C GLN A 291 9.00 -27.64 -12.62
N ARG A 292 9.96 -26.97 -11.98
CA ARG A 292 9.78 -26.23 -10.74
C ARG A 292 10.68 -24.99 -10.69
N ALA A 293 10.13 -23.83 -10.40
CA ALA A 293 10.91 -22.61 -10.17
C ALA A 293 11.65 -22.68 -8.83
N LYS A 294 12.81 -22.01 -8.74
CA LYS A 294 13.63 -22.00 -7.52
C LYS A 294 12.97 -21.25 -6.36
N SER A 295 12.25 -20.16 -6.66
CA SER A 295 11.48 -19.36 -5.68
C SER A 295 10.49 -18.42 -6.39
N ILE A 296 9.49 -17.88 -5.69
CA ILE A 296 8.59 -16.81 -6.19
C ILE A 296 9.27 -15.46 -6.48
N SER A 297 10.50 -15.22 -6.02
CA SER A 297 11.22 -13.97 -6.34
C SER A 297 11.32 -13.78 -7.85
N LYS A 298 11.31 -12.52 -8.34
CA LYS A 298 11.40 -12.25 -9.79
C LYS A 298 12.55 -13.03 -10.44
N ALA A 299 13.73 -13.03 -9.82
CA ALA A 299 14.90 -13.78 -10.26
C ALA A 299 14.74 -15.30 -10.13
N GLY A 300 14.16 -15.80 -9.03
CA GLY A 300 13.99 -17.23 -8.83
C GLY A 300 12.90 -17.88 -9.68
N LYS A 301 11.88 -17.13 -10.13
CA LYS A 301 10.92 -17.60 -11.14
C LYS A 301 11.59 -17.96 -12.47
N ARG A 302 12.80 -17.43 -12.70
CA ARG A 302 13.58 -17.65 -13.92
C ARG A 302 14.70 -18.68 -13.75
N ASP A 303 14.98 -19.14 -12.54
CA ASP A 303 15.89 -20.26 -12.26
C ASP A 303 15.03 -21.51 -12.05
N ILE A 304 14.91 -22.35 -13.08
CA ILE A 304 13.91 -23.41 -13.19
C ILE A 304 14.61 -24.76 -13.18
N SER A 305 14.25 -25.62 -12.23
CA SER A 305 14.63 -27.04 -12.20
C SER A 305 13.73 -27.84 -13.12
N VAL A 306 14.31 -28.54 -14.09
CA VAL A 306 13.60 -29.37 -15.08
C VAL A 306 14.09 -30.81 -14.93
N LEU A 307 13.18 -31.72 -14.58
CA LEU A 307 13.44 -33.16 -14.46
C LEU A 307 12.73 -33.86 -15.62
N VAL A 308 13.46 -34.61 -16.42
CA VAL A 308 12.93 -35.31 -17.60
C VAL A 308 13.09 -36.81 -17.41
N GLN A 309 11.98 -37.54 -17.46
CA GLN A 309 11.96 -39.00 -17.52
C GLN A 309 11.89 -39.45 -18.98
N VAL A 310 12.99 -39.98 -19.49
CA VAL A 310 13.16 -40.40 -20.88
C VAL A 310 12.66 -41.82 -21.07
N GLN A 311 11.93 -42.10 -22.14
CA GLN A 311 11.49 -43.47 -22.44
C GLN A 311 12.70 -44.42 -22.64
N PRO A 312 12.59 -45.69 -22.23
CA PRO A 312 13.71 -46.63 -22.34
C PRO A 312 14.22 -46.83 -23.77
N GLY A 313 15.55 -46.94 -23.92
CA GLY A 313 16.19 -47.23 -25.21
C GLY A 313 16.32 -46.06 -26.19
N GLN A 314 15.99 -44.83 -25.78
CA GLN A 314 16.21 -43.62 -26.57
C GLN A 314 17.67 -43.16 -26.48
N SER A 315 18.26 -42.81 -27.62
CA SER A 315 19.64 -42.27 -27.68
C SER A 315 19.68 -40.74 -27.64
N HIS A 316 18.54 -40.08 -27.87
CA HIS A 316 18.40 -38.63 -27.90
C HIS A 316 17.07 -38.21 -27.25
N VAL A 317 17.08 -37.04 -26.61
CA VAL A 317 15.93 -36.42 -25.96
C VAL A 317 15.62 -35.10 -26.66
N GLU A 318 14.44 -34.99 -27.24
CA GLU A 318 13.96 -33.76 -27.88
C GLU A 318 13.21 -32.89 -26.86
N LEU A 319 13.80 -31.74 -26.54
CA LEU A 319 13.26 -30.72 -25.64
C LEU A 319 12.81 -29.49 -26.43
N GLU A 320 11.62 -28.98 -26.13
CA GLU A 320 11.09 -27.73 -26.69
C GLU A 320 10.78 -26.73 -25.57
N PHE A 321 11.38 -25.53 -25.63
CA PHE A 321 11.06 -24.40 -24.75
C PHE A 321 10.35 -23.32 -25.56
N SER A 322 9.12 -22.97 -25.20
CA SER A 322 8.30 -21.97 -25.92
C SER A 322 8.22 -20.65 -25.15
N PHE A 323 8.33 -19.53 -25.87
CA PHE A 323 8.30 -18.17 -25.33
C PHE A 323 7.39 -17.25 -26.14
N GLN A 324 6.79 -16.27 -25.47
CA GLN A 324 5.96 -15.25 -26.09
C GLN A 324 6.75 -13.99 -26.50
N SER A 325 6.27 -13.31 -27.56
CA SER A 325 6.50 -11.89 -27.92
C SER A 325 7.89 -11.38 -28.35
N ASN A 326 9.01 -12.06 -28.06
CA ASN A 326 10.34 -11.58 -28.47
C ASN A 326 11.22 -12.67 -29.10
N ASP A 327 12.10 -12.28 -30.02
CA ASP A 327 12.97 -13.19 -30.76
C ASP A 327 14.12 -13.72 -29.87
N LEU A 328 14.49 -14.97 -30.10
CA LEU A 328 15.67 -15.63 -29.52
C LEU A 328 16.66 -15.95 -30.63
N GLN A 329 17.94 -15.72 -30.35
CA GLN A 329 19.05 -16.06 -31.25
C GLN A 329 19.92 -17.13 -30.61
N ASP A 330 20.53 -17.98 -31.43
CA ASP A 330 21.36 -19.11 -30.96
C ASP A 330 22.54 -18.69 -30.09
N ASP A 331 23.08 -17.48 -30.29
CA ASP A 331 24.21 -16.89 -29.54
C ASP A 331 23.82 -16.39 -28.15
N GLN A 332 22.52 -16.29 -27.87
CA GLN A 332 21.96 -15.95 -26.55
C GLN A 332 21.78 -17.18 -25.65
N ILE A 333 22.10 -18.38 -26.15
CA ILE A 333 21.95 -19.64 -25.42
C ILE A 333 23.33 -20.16 -25.01
N LYS A 334 23.46 -20.50 -23.72
CA LYS A 334 24.69 -21.04 -23.13
C LYS A 334 24.42 -22.34 -22.40
N ILE A 335 25.21 -23.37 -22.72
CA ILE A 335 25.24 -24.61 -21.95
C ILE A 335 26.28 -24.51 -20.82
N ALA A 336 25.85 -24.78 -19.60
CA ALA A 336 26.67 -24.79 -18.40
C ALA A 336 26.68 -26.17 -17.72
N HIS A 337 27.62 -26.35 -16.79
CA HIS A 337 27.73 -27.51 -15.89
C HIS A 337 27.93 -28.92 -16.49
N HIS A 338 28.07 -29.08 -17.82
CA HIS A 338 28.43 -30.36 -18.43
C HIS A 338 29.55 -30.24 -19.48
N ARG A 339 30.68 -30.96 -19.33
CA ARG A 339 31.88 -30.74 -20.15
C ARG A 339 31.75 -31.20 -21.61
N GLN A 340 31.06 -32.29 -21.87
CA GLN A 340 30.90 -32.86 -23.23
C GLN A 340 29.86 -32.05 -24.03
N LEU A 341 28.63 -31.98 -23.52
CA LEU A 341 27.53 -31.15 -24.07
C LEU A 341 27.92 -29.69 -24.35
N LYS A 342 28.81 -29.07 -23.57
CA LYS A 342 29.34 -27.71 -23.85
C LYS A 342 30.03 -27.56 -25.21
N LYS A 343 30.55 -28.64 -25.78
CA LYS A 343 31.31 -28.65 -27.04
C LYS A 343 30.45 -29.07 -28.24
N GLU A 344 29.21 -29.48 -27.99
CA GLU A 344 28.27 -29.96 -29.00
C GLU A 344 27.24 -28.88 -29.29
N ARG A 345 26.83 -28.75 -30.55
CA ARG A 345 25.74 -27.85 -30.94
C ARG A 345 24.51 -28.68 -31.22
N PHE A 346 23.68 -28.85 -30.19
CA PHE A 346 22.49 -29.71 -30.24
C PHE A 346 21.17 -28.93 -30.12
N TRP A 347 21.22 -27.59 -30.06
CA TRP A 347 20.04 -26.73 -30.00
C TRP A 347 19.92 -25.84 -31.23
N ARG A 348 18.69 -25.39 -31.50
CA ARG A 348 18.35 -24.38 -32.50
C ARG A 348 17.21 -23.50 -32.00
N THR A 349 17.26 -22.22 -32.33
CA THR A 349 16.13 -21.29 -32.15
C THR A 349 15.25 -21.29 -33.40
N SER A 350 13.93 -21.13 -33.22
CA SER A 350 13.00 -20.96 -34.33
C SER A 350 11.89 -19.97 -33.97
N ARG A 351 11.37 -19.29 -35.00
CA ARG A 351 10.25 -18.35 -34.87
C ARG A 351 9.04 -18.91 -35.60
N ALA A 352 8.08 -19.43 -34.84
CA ALA A 352 6.83 -19.96 -35.42
C ALA A 352 5.81 -18.82 -35.57
N GLY A 353 5.49 -18.44 -36.81
CA GLY A 353 4.37 -17.53 -37.12
C GLY A 353 4.51 -16.09 -36.63
N GLY A 354 5.70 -15.64 -36.23
CA GLY A 354 5.97 -14.25 -35.84
C GLY A 354 5.62 -13.88 -34.38
N LYS A 355 4.80 -14.69 -33.69
CA LYS A 355 4.30 -14.43 -32.32
C LYS A 355 5.02 -15.22 -31.21
N THR A 356 5.54 -16.41 -31.51
CA THR A 356 6.18 -17.30 -30.52
C THR A 356 7.60 -17.69 -30.93
N SER A 357 8.52 -17.63 -29.97
CA SER A 357 9.91 -18.05 -30.12
C SER A 357 10.14 -19.38 -29.42
N ARG A 358 10.91 -20.28 -30.04
CA ARG A 358 11.13 -21.64 -29.52
C ARG A 358 12.61 -22.01 -29.50
N ILE A 359 13.02 -22.73 -28.46
CA ILE A 359 14.31 -23.42 -28.40
C ILE A 359 14.04 -24.92 -28.55
N MET A 360 14.57 -25.53 -29.61
CA MET A 360 14.53 -26.99 -29.82
C MET A 360 15.91 -27.56 -29.50
N ALA A 361 16.02 -28.53 -28.59
CA ALA A 361 17.28 -29.15 -28.20
C ALA A 361 17.20 -30.68 -28.29
N SER A 362 18.08 -31.29 -29.09
CA SER A 362 18.21 -32.74 -29.28
C SER A 362 19.38 -33.28 -28.46
N VAL A 363 19.16 -33.54 -27.17
CA VAL A 363 20.23 -33.85 -26.22
C VAL A 363 20.62 -35.34 -26.33
N PRO A 364 21.91 -35.69 -26.51
CA PRO A 364 22.33 -37.09 -26.48
C PRO A 364 22.15 -37.68 -25.08
N PHE A 365 21.65 -38.91 -25.01
CA PHE A 365 21.35 -39.62 -23.77
C PHE A 365 21.85 -41.07 -23.86
N ASP A 366 22.63 -41.48 -22.85
CA ASP A 366 23.27 -42.80 -22.78
C ASP A 366 22.59 -43.76 -21.80
N GLY A 367 21.40 -43.38 -21.30
CA GLY A 367 20.65 -44.15 -20.30
C GLY A 367 21.04 -43.86 -18.85
N ARG A 368 22.04 -43.02 -18.58
CA ARG A 368 22.48 -42.67 -17.22
C ARG A 368 21.99 -41.28 -16.82
N PRO A 369 21.79 -41.00 -15.51
CA PRO A 369 21.43 -39.66 -15.03
C PRO A 369 22.38 -38.57 -15.55
N CYS A 370 21.86 -37.61 -16.31
CA CYS A 370 22.64 -36.54 -16.93
C CYS A 370 22.22 -35.17 -16.39
N PHE A 371 23.16 -34.41 -15.83
CA PHE A 371 22.93 -33.07 -15.28
C PHE A 371 23.58 -31.99 -16.14
N PHE A 372 22.83 -30.96 -16.52
CA PHE A 372 23.39 -29.78 -17.20
C PHE A 372 22.53 -28.53 -16.98
N SER A 373 22.96 -27.38 -17.49
CA SER A 373 22.10 -26.20 -17.53
C SER A 373 22.06 -25.57 -18.89
N LEU A 374 20.87 -25.11 -19.28
CA LEU A 374 20.62 -24.29 -20.45
C LEU A 374 20.26 -22.89 -19.96
N GLU A 375 21.10 -21.90 -20.26
CA GLU A 375 20.96 -20.52 -19.78
C GLU A 375 20.71 -19.59 -20.97
N ILE A 376 19.67 -18.76 -20.88
CA ILE A 376 19.44 -17.63 -21.77
C ILE A 376 20.15 -16.42 -21.15
N ILE A 377 21.11 -15.87 -21.88
CA ILE A 377 22.03 -14.83 -21.41
C ILE A 377 22.11 -13.65 -22.39
N ASN A 378 22.79 -12.58 -21.99
CA ASN A 378 23.10 -11.42 -22.84
C ASN A 378 21.83 -10.70 -23.34
N ARG A 379 20.78 -10.67 -22.52
CA ARG A 379 19.56 -9.90 -22.80
C ARG A 379 19.74 -8.47 -22.28
N ASN A 380 19.13 -7.49 -22.95
CA ASN A 380 19.18 -6.10 -22.48
C ASN A 380 18.45 -5.93 -21.14
N ASN A 381 17.39 -6.71 -20.95
CA ASN A 381 16.60 -6.76 -19.72
C ASN A 381 16.92 -8.08 -18.98
N SER A 382 17.45 -7.98 -17.76
CA SER A 382 17.77 -9.14 -16.91
C SER A 382 16.53 -9.94 -16.50
N ALA A 383 15.33 -9.36 -16.63
CA ALA A 383 14.06 -10.08 -16.48
C ALA A 383 13.77 -11.08 -17.60
N GLU A 384 14.52 -11.04 -18.71
CA GLU A 384 14.41 -11.98 -19.82
C GLU A 384 15.47 -13.09 -19.82
N GLU A 385 16.35 -13.10 -18.81
CA GLU A 385 17.35 -14.16 -18.63
C GLU A 385 16.76 -15.32 -17.83
N TYR A 386 16.81 -16.52 -18.41
CA TYR A 386 16.31 -17.76 -17.80
C TYR A 386 17.46 -18.75 -17.60
N LYS A 387 17.41 -19.51 -16.50
CA LYS A 387 18.35 -20.59 -16.20
C LYS A 387 17.56 -21.87 -16.02
N PHE A 388 17.65 -22.78 -16.97
CA PHE A 388 17.06 -24.11 -16.88
C PHE A 388 18.12 -25.07 -16.33
N ARG A 389 17.87 -25.68 -15.18
CA ARG A 389 18.70 -26.69 -14.52
C ARG A 389 18.12 -28.06 -14.82
N LEU A 390 18.75 -28.82 -15.71
CA LEU A 390 18.19 -30.05 -16.26
C LEU A 390 18.79 -31.30 -15.61
N LEU A 391 17.92 -32.27 -15.35
CA LEU A 391 18.25 -33.65 -14.99
C LEU A 391 17.49 -34.60 -15.94
N LEU A 392 18.21 -35.39 -16.74
CA LEU A 392 17.64 -36.45 -17.58
C LEU A 392 17.82 -37.80 -16.88
N VAL A 393 16.77 -38.59 -16.75
CA VAL A 393 16.77 -39.92 -16.12
C VAL A 393 15.93 -40.87 -16.98
N GLU A 394 16.34 -42.13 -17.12
CA GLU A 394 15.53 -43.12 -17.85
C GLU A 394 14.30 -43.53 -17.01
N GLN A 395 13.13 -43.55 -17.64
CA GLN A 395 11.86 -43.88 -17.00
C GLN A 395 11.90 -45.30 -16.43
N GLY A 396 11.48 -45.44 -15.16
CA GLY A 396 11.48 -46.72 -14.45
C GLY A 396 12.80 -47.07 -13.75
N GLN A 397 13.89 -46.33 -13.93
CA GLN A 397 15.13 -46.57 -13.17
C GLN A 397 14.99 -46.18 -11.69
N PHE A 398 14.32 -45.06 -11.39
CA PHE A 398 14.10 -44.55 -10.04
C PHE A 398 12.63 -44.18 -9.85
N TRP A 399 12.09 -44.41 -8.64
CA TRP A 399 10.76 -43.93 -8.28
C TRP A 399 10.83 -42.45 -7.88
N LEU A 400 10.36 -41.57 -8.76
CA LEU A 400 10.47 -40.11 -8.56
C LEU A 400 9.11 -39.42 -8.33
N ASN A 401 8.00 -40.16 -8.35
CA ASN A 401 6.65 -39.56 -8.25
C ASN A 401 6.44 -38.83 -6.92
N GLU A 402 6.97 -39.37 -5.82
CA GLU A 402 6.88 -38.77 -4.48
C GLU A 402 7.63 -37.43 -4.36
N ILE A 403 8.65 -37.22 -5.20
CA ILE A 403 9.48 -36.01 -5.13
C ILE A 403 9.09 -34.94 -6.15
N GLN A 404 8.06 -35.20 -6.97
CA GLN A 404 7.63 -34.34 -8.07
C GLN A 404 7.39 -32.89 -7.63
N HIS A 405 7.06 -32.66 -6.35
CA HIS A 405 6.69 -31.34 -5.83
C HIS A 405 7.72 -30.67 -4.91
N CYS A 406 8.85 -31.33 -4.64
CA CYS A 406 9.80 -30.90 -3.61
C CYS A 406 11.27 -30.98 -4.05
N TYR A 407 11.56 -30.97 -5.34
CA TYR A 407 12.93 -31.12 -5.86
C TYR A 407 13.56 -29.81 -6.32
N ARG A 408 14.91 -29.78 -6.31
CA ARG A 408 15.75 -28.74 -6.89
C ARG A 408 16.96 -29.41 -7.56
N VAL A 409 17.14 -29.17 -8.85
CA VAL A 409 18.25 -29.75 -9.61
C VAL A 409 19.50 -28.89 -9.42
N GLU A 410 20.62 -29.47 -9.02
CA GLU A 410 21.90 -28.76 -8.84
C GLU A 410 23.00 -29.33 -9.76
N PRO A 411 23.03 -28.93 -11.05
CA PRO A 411 23.96 -29.50 -12.03
C PRO A 411 25.43 -29.28 -11.69
N GLY A 412 25.77 -28.17 -11.02
CA GLY A 412 27.16 -27.89 -10.63
C GLY A 412 27.73 -28.87 -9.59
N LYS A 413 26.88 -29.60 -8.86
CA LYS A 413 27.26 -30.62 -7.87
C LYS A 413 26.85 -32.04 -8.31
N GLU A 414 26.22 -32.20 -9.47
CA GLU A 414 25.64 -33.45 -9.97
C GLU A 414 24.72 -34.13 -8.94
N GLN A 415 23.86 -33.33 -8.29
CA GLN A 415 22.95 -33.81 -7.23
C GLN A 415 21.52 -33.28 -7.42
N LEU A 416 20.56 -34.01 -6.87
CA LEU A 416 19.16 -33.62 -6.74
C LEU A 416 18.87 -33.29 -5.28
N THR A 417 18.53 -32.04 -4.99
CA THR A 417 18.18 -31.61 -3.65
C THR A 417 16.67 -31.76 -3.43
N LEU A 418 16.25 -32.43 -2.36
CA LEU A 418 14.86 -32.59 -1.95
C LEU A 418 14.58 -31.74 -0.71
N GLN A 419 13.48 -30.99 -0.75
CA GLN A 419 13.03 -30.14 0.35
C GLN A 419 11.91 -30.87 1.09
N LEU A 420 12.25 -31.65 2.10
CA LEU A 420 11.33 -32.52 2.83
C LEU A 420 11.21 -32.09 4.30
N GLU A 421 10.03 -32.29 4.87
CA GLU A 421 9.81 -32.18 6.33
C GLU A 421 9.83 -33.55 7.02
N ASP A 422 9.38 -34.58 6.31
CA ASP A 422 9.38 -35.95 6.80
C ASP A 422 10.79 -36.56 6.69
N ASN A 423 11.19 -37.36 7.68
CA ASN A 423 12.48 -38.07 7.68
C ASN A 423 12.43 -39.41 6.89
N GLU A 424 11.37 -39.63 6.12
CA GLU A 424 11.17 -40.83 5.31
C GLU A 424 10.89 -40.46 3.84
N LEU A 425 11.50 -41.22 2.92
CA LEU A 425 11.32 -41.09 1.48
C LEU A 425 10.96 -42.44 0.87
N GLN A 426 9.88 -42.52 0.11
CA GLN A 426 9.54 -43.72 -0.65
C GLN A 426 10.28 -43.74 -2.00
N ILE A 427 10.90 -44.88 -2.30
CA ILE A 427 11.83 -45.08 -3.44
C ILE A 427 11.42 -46.25 -4.37
N ALA A 428 10.30 -46.91 -4.09
CA ALA A 428 9.67 -47.90 -4.98
C ALA A 428 8.14 -47.84 -4.91
N GLU A 429 7.45 -48.28 -5.97
CA GLU A 429 5.98 -48.31 -6.06
C GLU A 429 5.36 -49.33 -5.07
N THR A 430 6.03 -50.47 -4.87
CA THR A 430 5.54 -51.56 -4.02
C THR A 430 6.64 -52.13 -3.13
N GLY A 431 6.28 -52.56 -1.92
CA GLY A 431 7.18 -53.17 -0.94
C GLY A 431 7.21 -52.45 0.40
N ASP A 432 7.62 -53.17 1.45
CA ASP A 432 7.58 -52.68 2.84
C ASP A 432 8.97 -52.56 3.47
N GLN A 433 10.05 -52.93 2.76
CA GLN A 433 11.40 -52.89 3.32
C GLN A 433 11.91 -51.46 3.42
N ILE A 434 12.35 -51.08 4.62
CA ILE A 434 12.86 -49.75 4.95
C ILE A 434 14.38 -49.83 5.16
N CYS A 435 15.13 -48.98 4.46
CA CYS A 435 16.57 -48.78 4.70
C CYS A 435 16.77 -47.62 5.68
N THR A 436 17.51 -47.84 6.76
CA THR A 436 17.94 -46.73 7.65
C THR A 436 19.31 -46.23 7.20
N VAL A 437 19.39 -44.95 6.84
CA VAL A 437 20.63 -44.31 6.38
C VAL A 437 21.43 -43.78 7.56
N ASN A 438 22.71 -44.14 7.61
CA ASN A 438 23.70 -43.67 8.60
C ASN A 438 24.99 -43.26 7.86
N GLU A 439 25.93 -42.59 8.52
CA GLU A 439 27.19 -42.11 7.89
C GLU A 439 27.99 -43.20 7.15
N GLU A 440 27.89 -44.46 7.56
CA GLU A 440 28.59 -45.60 6.96
C GLU A 440 27.86 -46.22 5.75
N ASN A 441 26.56 -45.96 5.56
CA ASN A 441 25.74 -46.60 4.53
C ASN A 441 24.91 -45.57 3.75
N ASN A 442 25.54 -44.95 2.75
CA ASN A 442 24.95 -43.86 1.97
C ASN A 442 24.45 -44.27 0.58
N ASP A 443 24.66 -45.52 0.15
CA ASP A 443 24.31 -46.01 -1.18
C ASP A 443 23.17 -47.04 -1.04
N ILE A 444 21.98 -46.71 -1.54
CA ILE A 444 20.74 -47.44 -1.30
C ILE A 444 20.25 -48.09 -2.59
N ASP A 445 20.12 -49.40 -2.59
CA ASP A 445 19.64 -50.16 -3.75
C ASP A 445 18.10 -50.17 -3.84
N CYS A 446 17.57 -49.60 -4.92
CA CYS A 446 16.14 -49.48 -5.19
C CYS A 446 15.46 -50.82 -5.46
N LEU A 447 16.21 -51.89 -5.79
CA LEU A 447 15.66 -53.23 -5.96
C LEU A 447 15.38 -53.95 -4.64
N HIS A 448 16.06 -53.54 -3.56
CA HIS A 448 15.97 -54.19 -2.25
C HIS A 448 15.06 -53.43 -1.28
N TYR A 449 15.04 -52.10 -1.34
CA TYR A 449 14.30 -51.27 -0.39
C TYR A 449 13.21 -50.45 -1.08
N ALA A 450 12.06 -50.32 -0.41
CA ALA A 450 10.94 -49.53 -0.88
C ALA A 450 10.87 -48.14 -0.21
N ARG A 451 11.43 -48.01 1.00
CA ARG A 451 11.49 -46.74 1.74
C ARG A 451 12.86 -46.51 2.34
N VAL A 452 13.18 -45.25 2.54
CA VAL A 452 14.41 -44.77 3.14
C VAL A 452 14.05 -43.92 4.35
N ASN A 453 14.54 -44.29 5.53
CA ASN A 453 14.45 -43.49 6.73
C ASN A 453 15.83 -42.89 7.04
N PHE A 454 15.92 -41.57 7.10
CA PHE A 454 17.16 -40.83 7.35
C PHE A 454 17.12 -40.03 8.66
N GLU A 455 16.22 -40.37 9.58
CA GLU A 455 16.07 -39.71 10.90
C GLU A 455 17.36 -39.75 11.72
N THR A 456 18.08 -40.88 11.70
CA THR A 456 19.38 -41.01 12.38
C THR A 456 20.38 -40.00 11.84
N LEU A 457 20.42 -39.83 10.52
CA LEU A 457 21.37 -38.96 9.83
C LEU A 457 20.99 -37.48 10.02
N ALA A 458 19.69 -37.16 10.04
CA ALA A 458 19.18 -35.83 10.34
C ALA A 458 19.52 -35.37 11.78
N ASN A 459 19.55 -36.30 12.74
CA ASN A 459 19.93 -36.00 14.13
C ASN A 459 21.44 -35.89 14.35
N GLN A 460 22.27 -36.48 13.48
CA GLN A 460 23.72 -36.59 13.65
C GLN A 460 24.51 -35.57 12.80
N SER A 461 23.97 -35.14 11.66
CA SER A 461 24.65 -34.31 10.68
C SER A 461 23.77 -33.13 10.23
N GLU A 462 24.38 -31.97 10.01
CA GLU A 462 23.73 -30.81 9.40
C GLU A 462 23.44 -31.00 7.90
N LEU A 463 24.09 -31.99 7.26
CA LEU A 463 23.91 -32.30 5.84
C LEU A 463 23.46 -33.74 5.67
N ILE A 464 22.27 -33.93 5.09
CA ILE A 464 21.70 -35.24 4.81
C ILE A 464 21.93 -35.57 3.34
N LYS A 465 22.85 -36.50 3.04
CA LYS A 465 23.19 -36.90 1.67
C LYS A 465 23.29 -38.41 1.54
N PHE A 466 22.64 -38.96 0.52
CA PHE A 466 22.72 -40.37 0.16
C PHE A 466 22.46 -40.54 -1.34
N ALA A 467 22.82 -41.67 -1.92
CA ALA A 467 22.58 -41.98 -3.33
C ALA A 467 21.66 -43.17 -3.49
N LEU A 468 20.79 -43.09 -4.49
CA LEU A 468 19.98 -44.20 -4.95
C LEU A 468 20.74 -44.94 -6.06
N ILE A 469 20.80 -46.26 -5.96
CA ILE A 469 21.39 -47.16 -6.95
C ILE A 469 20.28 -47.98 -7.59
N SER A 470 20.29 -48.04 -8.92
CA SER A 470 19.40 -48.91 -9.70
C SER A 470 20.20 -49.46 -10.88
N GLY A 471 20.60 -50.73 -10.80
CA GLY A 471 21.54 -51.33 -11.75
C GLY A 471 22.89 -50.62 -11.77
N ASP A 472 23.31 -50.14 -12.94
CA ASP A 472 24.57 -49.38 -13.13
C ASP A 472 24.41 -47.85 -12.96
N SER A 473 23.19 -47.38 -12.68
CA SER A 473 22.88 -45.96 -12.52
C SER A 473 22.91 -45.54 -11.05
N ARG A 474 23.44 -44.34 -10.79
CA ARG A 474 23.56 -43.75 -9.46
C ARG A 474 23.00 -42.33 -9.46
N LEU A 475 22.07 -42.03 -8.57
CA LEU A 475 21.46 -40.71 -8.40
C LEU A 475 21.75 -40.16 -6.99
N LEU A 476 22.51 -39.07 -6.89
CA LEU A 476 22.86 -38.45 -5.62
C LEU A 476 21.74 -37.52 -5.14
N LEU A 477 21.28 -37.74 -3.91
CA LEU A 477 20.25 -36.94 -3.24
C LEU A 477 20.84 -36.13 -2.07
N ASN A 478 20.30 -34.93 -1.87
CA ASN A 478 20.59 -34.06 -0.74
C ASN A 478 19.28 -33.61 -0.10
N ILE A 479 19.04 -33.88 1.18
CA ILE A 479 17.82 -33.44 1.85
C ILE A 479 18.08 -32.10 2.55
N GLU A 480 17.23 -31.13 2.27
CA GLU A 480 17.16 -29.85 2.98
C GLU A 480 15.79 -29.76 3.68
N GLY A 481 15.73 -29.03 4.80
CA GLY A 481 14.45 -28.67 5.38
C GLY A 481 13.59 -27.86 4.39
N PRO A 482 12.28 -27.69 4.69
CA PRO A 482 11.41 -26.87 3.86
C PRO A 482 12.03 -25.48 3.67
N GLY A 483 12.02 -24.98 2.43
CA GLY A 483 12.44 -23.62 2.14
C GLY A 483 11.56 -22.61 2.87
N ALA A 484 12.04 -21.36 3.00
CA ALA A 484 11.23 -20.28 3.57
C ALA A 484 9.84 -20.25 2.92
N GLU A 485 8.77 -20.29 3.72
CA GLU A 485 7.39 -20.39 3.23
C GLU A 485 7.09 -19.23 2.27
N GLU A 486 6.84 -19.58 1.01
CA GLU A 486 6.55 -18.62 -0.05
C GLU A 486 5.05 -18.33 -0.05
N GLY A 487 4.68 -17.05 0.04
CA GLY A 487 3.30 -16.60 0.20
C GLY A 487 2.38 -17.09 -0.91
N LEU A 488 1.40 -17.93 -0.53
CA LEU A 488 0.32 -18.38 -1.39
C LEU A 488 -0.88 -17.43 -1.28
N THR A 489 -1.32 -16.85 -2.40
CA THR A 489 -2.54 -16.04 -2.48
C THR A 489 -3.75 -16.97 -2.71
N LEU A 490 -4.74 -16.90 -1.82
CA LEU A 490 -5.98 -17.64 -1.92
C LEU A 490 -7.17 -16.67 -1.83
N PRO A 491 -8.24 -16.84 -2.62
CA PRO A 491 -8.38 -17.77 -3.75
C PRO A 491 -7.41 -17.48 -4.89
N LEU A 492 -7.07 -18.50 -5.70
CA LEU A 492 -6.14 -18.33 -6.82
C LEU A 492 -6.59 -17.29 -7.85
N LEU A 493 -7.89 -17.04 -8.00
CA LEU A 493 -8.43 -16.01 -8.90
C LEU A 493 -7.82 -14.62 -8.65
N PHE A 494 -7.41 -14.33 -7.42
CA PHE A 494 -6.83 -13.03 -7.03
C PHE A 494 -5.29 -13.03 -7.09
N ASP A 495 -4.64 -14.10 -7.56
CA ASP A 495 -3.19 -14.11 -7.81
C ASP A 495 -2.88 -13.46 -9.17
N GLN A 496 -2.75 -12.13 -9.16
CA GLN A 496 -2.40 -11.33 -10.35
C GLN A 496 -1.09 -11.79 -11.01
N ASN A 497 -0.16 -12.41 -10.27
CA ASN A 497 1.10 -12.89 -10.84
C ASN A 497 0.93 -14.09 -11.79
N ARG A 498 -0.22 -14.76 -11.73
CA ARG A 498 -0.54 -15.95 -12.52
C ARG A 498 -1.64 -15.68 -13.55
N PHE A 499 -1.85 -14.41 -13.93
CA PHE A 499 -2.93 -13.98 -14.84
C PHE A 499 -3.15 -14.90 -16.05
N ASN A 500 -2.08 -15.26 -16.76
CA ASN A 500 -2.14 -16.12 -17.95
C ASN A 500 -2.61 -17.56 -17.69
N LYS A 501 -2.54 -18.03 -16.45
CA LYS A 501 -2.96 -19.36 -16.00
C LYS A 501 -4.34 -19.33 -15.33
N LEU A 502 -4.86 -18.17 -14.93
CA LEU A 502 -6.13 -18.06 -14.20
C LEU A 502 -7.32 -18.63 -14.98
N PHE A 503 -7.25 -18.65 -16.32
CA PHE A 503 -8.35 -19.06 -17.19
C PHE A 503 -8.06 -20.34 -17.99
N LYS A 504 -7.03 -21.10 -17.60
CA LYS A 504 -6.61 -22.33 -18.26
C LYS A 504 -6.58 -23.49 -17.27
N GLU A 505 -7.02 -24.67 -17.71
CA GLU A 505 -7.05 -25.90 -16.90
C GLU A 505 -5.72 -26.24 -16.22
N GLU A 506 -4.59 -26.00 -16.90
CA GLU A 506 -3.23 -26.19 -16.37
C GLU A 506 -2.90 -25.27 -15.19
N GLY A 507 -3.71 -24.25 -14.94
CA GLY A 507 -3.56 -23.31 -13.83
C GLY A 507 -4.11 -23.80 -12.49
N ASN A 508 -4.88 -24.90 -12.48
CA ASN A 508 -5.45 -25.51 -11.26
C ASN A 508 -4.34 -25.86 -10.25
N ALA A 509 -4.56 -25.55 -8.98
CA ALA A 509 -3.79 -26.16 -7.88
C ALA A 509 -4.48 -27.44 -7.43
N THR A 510 -3.71 -28.35 -6.83
CA THR A 510 -4.26 -29.57 -6.22
C THR A 510 -4.15 -29.54 -4.70
N TRP A 511 -5.08 -30.21 -4.03
CA TRP A 511 -5.11 -30.31 -2.57
C TRP A 511 -4.63 -31.68 -2.12
N ASN A 512 -3.51 -31.71 -1.40
CA ASN A 512 -3.01 -32.91 -0.76
C ASN A 512 -3.79 -33.15 0.54
N ARG A 513 -4.79 -34.05 0.48
CA ARG A 513 -5.67 -34.39 1.62
C ARG A 513 -4.91 -35.01 2.80
N MET A 514 -3.85 -35.78 2.52
CA MET A 514 -3.08 -36.47 3.56
C MET A 514 -2.22 -35.50 4.36
N LYS A 515 -1.53 -34.58 3.66
CA LYS A 515 -0.62 -33.60 4.29
C LYS A 515 -1.29 -32.27 4.65
N GLY A 516 -2.49 -32.01 4.14
CA GLY A 516 -3.18 -30.72 4.31
C GLY A 516 -2.46 -29.57 3.60
N ARG A 517 -1.90 -29.81 2.41
CA ARG A 517 -1.06 -28.86 1.65
C ARG A 517 -1.61 -28.57 0.26
N VAL A 518 -1.27 -27.39 -0.26
CA VAL A 518 -1.61 -26.99 -1.63
C VAL A 518 -0.43 -27.26 -2.54
N ILE A 519 -0.65 -27.98 -3.63
CA ILE A 519 0.36 -28.19 -4.66
C ILE A 519 0.02 -27.27 -5.84
N LEU A 520 0.90 -26.32 -6.11
CA LEU A 520 0.74 -25.32 -7.16
C LEU A 520 1.97 -25.26 -8.05
N ASP A 521 1.79 -25.36 -9.37
CA ASP A 521 2.89 -25.33 -10.34
C ASP A 521 4.05 -26.30 -9.94
N ASN A 522 3.69 -27.51 -9.51
CA ASN A 522 4.58 -28.54 -8.94
C ASN A 522 5.41 -28.08 -7.72
N THR A 523 4.91 -27.14 -6.93
CA THR A 523 5.50 -26.75 -5.65
C THR A 523 4.50 -27.01 -4.55
N GLU A 524 4.94 -27.69 -3.50
CA GLU A 524 4.12 -27.89 -2.31
C GLU A 524 4.20 -26.67 -1.38
N HIS A 525 3.04 -26.08 -1.09
CA HIS A 525 2.88 -24.92 -0.21
C HIS A 525 2.22 -25.35 1.09
N ASN A 526 2.84 -24.97 2.21
CA ASN A 526 2.21 -25.08 3.51
C ASN A 526 1.12 -24.00 3.65
N VAL A 527 0.02 -24.36 4.30
CA VAL A 527 -1.09 -23.46 4.57
C VAL A 527 -1.44 -23.61 6.05
N VAL A 528 -1.40 -22.50 6.79
CA VAL A 528 -1.58 -22.50 8.25
C VAL A 528 -2.78 -21.65 8.68
N GLY A 529 -3.30 -21.94 9.87
CA GLY A 529 -4.37 -21.16 10.51
C GLY A 529 -5.70 -21.23 9.78
N VAL A 530 -6.38 -20.08 9.65
CA VAL A 530 -7.73 -19.97 9.07
C VAL A 530 -7.76 -20.47 7.62
N ARG A 531 -6.72 -20.20 6.81
CA ARG A 531 -6.64 -20.69 5.42
C ARG A 531 -6.72 -22.21 5.33
N GLN A 532 -6.01 -22.92 6.21
CA GLN A 532 -6.01 -24.38 6.23
C GLN A 532 -7.39 -24.93 6.62
N GLN A 533 -8.01 -24.32 7.63
CA GLN A 533 -9.34 -24.69 8.11
C GLN A 533 -10.39 -24.54 6.99
N LEU A 534 -10.35 -23.44 6.24
CA LEU A 534 -11.29 -23.20 5.13
C LEU A 534 -11.08 -24.19 3.97
N LEU A 535 -9.84 -24.47 3.58
CA LEU A 535 -9.56 -25.48 2.55
C LEU A 535 -9.95 -26.90 2.99
N ALA A 536 -9.71 -27.25 4.25
CA ALA A 536 -10.15 -28.52 4.81
C ALA A 536 -11.69 -28.65 4.81
N LEU A 537 -12.39 -27.55 5.08
CA LEU A 537 -13.85 -27.50 5.01
C LEU A 537 -14.34 -27.65 3.56
N GLU A 538 -13.74 -26.96 2.59
CA GLU A 538 -14.02 -27.16 1.16
C GLU A 538 -13.81 -28.62 0.73
N ALA A 539 -12.68 -29.23 1.13
CA ALA A 539 -12.37 -30.62 0.84
C ALA A 539 -13.43 -31.56 1.45
N SER A 540 -13.84 -31.33 2.69
CA SER A 540 -14.89 -32.10 3.34
C SER A 540 -16.24 -32.00 2.62
N LEU A 541 -16.63 -30.82 2.14
CA LEU A 541 -17.87 -30.64 1.38
C LEU A 541 -17.82 -31.43 0.07
N ILE A 542 -16.71 -31.35 -0.65
CA ILE A 542 -16.54 -32.01 -1.95
C ILE A 542 -16.46 -33.53 -1.81
N ASP A 543 -15.67 -34.04 -0.87
CA ASP A 543 -15.42 -35.48 -0.71
C ASP A 543 -16.68 -36.23 -0.26
N ARG A 544 -17.56 -35.55 0.49
CA ARG A 544 -18.81 -36.11 1.00
C ARG A 544 -20.03 -35.75 0.16
N ASN A 545 -19.85 -35.08 -0.99
CA ASN A 545 -20.93 -34.56 -1.84
C ASN A 545 -21.98 -33.74 -1.06
N LEU A 546 -21.50 -32.80 -0.24
CA LEU A 546 -22.34 -31.92 0.58
C LEU A 546 -22.45 -30.53 -0.04
N LEU A 547 -23.64 -29.96 0.12
CA LEU A 547 -23.99 -28.59 -0.26
C LEU A 547 -24.00 -27.64 0.93
N GLY A 548 -23.96 -28.12 2.17
CA GLY A 548 -23.97 -27.28 3.37
C GLY A 548 -23.92 -28.09 4.66
N ILE A 549 -23.69 -27.41 5.78
CA ILE A 549 -23.58 -27.97 7.14
C ILE A 549 -24.38 -27.08 8.10
N ASP A 550 -25.21 -27.68 8.96
CA ASP A 550 -26.01 -27.00 9.97
C ASP A 550 -25.36 -27.07 11.36
N SER A 551 -25.86 -26.29 12.33
CA SER A 551 -25.28 -26.16 13.68
C SER A 551 -25.24 -27.46 14.47
N ASP A 552 -26.14 -28.40 14.19
CA ASP A 552 -26.26 -29.67 14.89
C ASP A 552 -25.43 -30.79 14.21
N ASP A 553 -24.40 -30.41 13.44
CA ASP A 553 -23.65 -31.28 12.51
C ASP A 553 -24.53 -31.95 11.43
N SER A 554 -25.79 -31.52 11.28
CA SER A 554 -26.67 -32.04 10.24
C SER A 554 -26.19 -31.56 8.88
N VAL A 555 -26.08 -32.47 7.92
CA VAL A 555 -25.53 -32.18 6.60
C VAL A 555 -26.63 -31.92 5.58
N PHE A 556 -26.34 -31.12 4.56
CA PHE A 556 -27.18 -31.00 3.37
C PHE A 556 -26.49 -31.73 2.21
N ALA A 557 -26.96 -32.93 1.89
CA ALA A 557 -26.38 -33.76 0.83
C ALA A 557 -26.95 -33.37 -0.55
N VAL A 558 -26.16 -33.55 -1.62
CA VAL A 558 -26.62 -33.28 -3.00
C VAL A 558 -27.86 -34.10 -3.34
N GLU A 559 -27.92 -35.35 -2.88
CA GLU A 559 -29.00 -36.29 -3.16
C GLU A 559 -30.38 -35.80 -2.66
N GLU A 560 -30.43 -34.93 -1.65
CA GLU A 560 -31.68 -34.32 -1.16
C GLU A 560 -32.38 -33.49 -2.26
N LEU A 561 -31.62 -32.92 -3.20
CA LEU A 561 -32.18 -32.15 -4.32
C LEU A 561 -32.84 -33.02 -5.39
N LEU A 562 -32.48 -34.30 -5.49
CA LEU A 562 -32.87 -35.17 -6.61
C LEU A 562 -34.39 -35.24 -6.83
N THR A 563 -35.16 -35.25 -5.75
CA THR A 563 -36.63 -35.39 -5.83
C THR A 563 -37.33 -34.08 -6.19
N SER A 564 -36.83 -32.94 -5.70
CA SER A 564 -37.53 -31.66 -5.78
C SER A 564 -36.97 -30.75 -6.89
N TYR A 565 -35.67 -30.86 -7.17
CA TYR A 565 -34.91 -30.01 -8.09
C TYR A 565 -33.89 -30.86 -8.89
N PRO A 566 -34.34 -31.77 -9.78
CA PRO A 566 -33.47 -32.72 -10.47
C PRO A 566 -32.41 -32.07 -11.38
N ASP A 567 -32.75 -30.95 -12.03
CA ASP A 567 -31.80 -30.22 -12.89
C ASP A 567 -30.68 -29.58 -12.07
N LEU A 568 -31.03 -28.97 -10.93
CA LEU A 568 -30.06 -28.39 -9.99
C LEU A 568 -29.17 -29.47 -9.35
N HIS A 569 -29.76 -30.61 -8.99
CA HIS A 569 -29.02 -31.79 -8.53
C HIS A 569 -27.94 -32.19 -9.55
N ASN A 570 -28.33 -32.35 -10.83
CA ASN A 570 -27.39 -32.73 -11.87
C ASN A 570 -26.29 -31.69 -12.07
N ALA A 571 -26.62 -30.40 -12.02
CA ALA A 571 -25.64 -29.32 -12.15
C ALA A 571 -24.59 -29.37 -11.03
N TYR A 572 -25.00 -29.49 -9.76
CA TYR A 572 -24.08 -29.60 -8.62
C TYR A 572 -23.28 -30.90 -8.64
N HIS A 573 -23.91 -32.03 -9.00
CA HIS A 573 -23.20 -33.30 -9.12
C HIS A 573 -22.06 -33.23 -10.14
N GLN A 574 -22.28 -32.59 -11.29
CA GLN A 574 -21.22 -32.39 -12.29
C GLN A 574 -20.12 -31.46 -11.79
N LEU A 575 -20.47 -30.38 -11.08
CA LEU A 575 -19.51 -29.44 -10.50
C LEU A 575 -18.62 -30.13 -9.43
N LEU A 576 -19.21 -30.93 -8.53
CA LEU A 576 -18.44 -31.65 -7.51
C LEU A 576 -17.57 -32.75 -8.11
N ALA A 577 -18.09 -33.49 -9.09
CA ALA A 577 -17.31 -34.49 -9.82
C ALA A 577 -16.09 -33.88 -10.54
N TYR A 578 -16.22 -32.64 -11.05
CA TYR A 578 -15.10 -31.90 -11.63
C TYR A 578 -13.98 -31.68 -10.60
N TYR A 579 -14.32 -31.20 -9.39
CA TYR A 579 -13.34 -30.99 -8.31
C TYR A 579 -12.63 -32.28 -7.91
N GLN A 580 -13.40 -33.37 -7.73
CA GLN A 580 -12.88 -34.69 -7.35
C GLN A 580 -11.92 -35.23 -8.42
N ARG A 581 -12.32 -35.18 -9.71
CA ARG A 581 -11.51 -35.67 -10.82
C ARG A 581 -10.18 -34.93 -10.98
N ARG A 582 -10.19 -33.62 -10.71
CA ARG A 582 -9.01 -32.75 -10.85
C ARG A 582 -8.20 -32.61 -9.55
N ASN A 583 -8.61 -33.28 -8.48
CA ASN A 583 -8.00 -33.19 -7.16
C ASN A 583 -7.87 -31.73 -6.66
N THR A 584 -8.85 -30.87 -6.97
CA THR A 584 -8.83 -29.43 -6.69
C THR A 584 -10.02 -29.01 -5.82
N LEU A 585 -10.02 -27.75 -5.38
CA LEU A 585 -11.04 -27.14 -4.52
C LEU A 585 -11.53 -25.83 -5.16
N PRO A 586 -12.73 -25.31 -4.82
CA PRO A 586 -13.22 -24.02 -5.32
C PRO A 586 -12.20 -22.88 -5.20
N SER A 587 -11.46 -22.79 -4.08
CA SER A 587 -10.45 -21.74 -3.88
C SER A 587 -9.13 -21.97 -4.64
N LEU A 588 -8.95 -23.17 -5.21
CA LEU A 588 -7.75 -23.68 -5.87
C LEU A 588 -7.94 -23.89 -7.39
N VAL A 589 -9.14 -23.67 -7.89
CA VAL A 589 -9.47 -23.90 -9.29
C VAL A 589 -9.15 -22.68 -10.16
N SER A 590 -8.68 -22.93 -11.36
CA SER A 590 -8.64 -21.95 -12.44
C SER A 590 -10.02 -21.80 -13.07
N TRP A 591 -10.36 -20.60 -13.50
CA TRP A 591 -11.64 -20.30 -14.14
C TRP A 591 -11.62 -20.62 -15.64
N SER A 592 -11.32 -21.89 -15.95
CA SER A 592 -11.27 -22.42 -17.31
C SER A 592 -12.62 -22.33 -18.04
N VAL A 593 -12.62 -22.56 -19.36
CA VAL A 593 -13.86 -22.64 -20.15
C VAL A 593 -14.79 -23.76 -19.64
N GLU A 594 -14.23 -24.93 -19.30
CA GLU A 594 -14.99 -26.08 -18.78
C GLU A 594 -15.63 -25.72 -17.43
N TYR A 595 -14.83 -25.19 -16.50
CA TYR A 595 -15.29 -24.80 -15.18
C TYR A 595 -16.36 -23.71 -15.22
N ARG A 596 -16.16 -22.66 -16.03
CA ARG A 596 -17.18 -21.59 -16.22
C ARG A 596 -18.51 -22.12 -16.75
N THR A 597 -18.47 -23.11 -17.63
CA THR A 597 -19.70 -23.73 -18.17
C THR A 597 -20.46 -24.48 -17.07
N LEU A 598 -19.75 -25.23 -16.21
CA LEU A 598 -20.35 -25.93 -15.07
C LEU A 598 -20.97 -24.94 -14.07
N VAL A 599 -20.23 -23.88 -13.73
CA VAL A 599 -20.71 -22.83 -12.81
C VAL A 599 -21.92 -22.10 -13.39
N SER A 600 -21.89 -21.74 -14.67
CA SER A 600 -23.01 -21.11 -15.37
C SER A 600 -24.28 -21.97 -15.32
N HIS A 601 -24.14 -23.29 -15.52
CA HIS A 601 -25.27 -24.22 -15.45
C HIS A 601 -25.88 -24.30 -14.04
N VAL A 602 -25.05 -24.36 -13.00
CA VAL A 602 -25.50 -24.34 -11.59
C VAL A 602 -26.26 -23.05 -11.28
N VAL A 603 -25.68 -21.90 -11.64
CA VAL A 603 -26.25 -20.57 -11.37
C VAL A 603 -27.60 -20.41 -12.09
N ALA A 604 -27.70 -20.80 -13.36
CA ALA A 604 -28.94 -20.70 -14.14
C ALA A 604 -30.06 -21.60 -13.60
N THR A 605 -29.75 -22.85 -13.25
CA THR A 605 -30.76 -23.79 -12.71
C THR A 605 -31.23 -23.37 -11.31
N PHE A 606 -30.34 -22.81 -10.50
CA PHE A 606 -30.70 -22.25 -9.19
C PHE A 606 -31.60 -21.02 -9.31
N GLU A 607 -31.27 -20.08 -10.22
CA GLU A 607 -32.11 -18.92 -10.50
C GLU A 607 -33.53 -19.33 -10.91
N GLN A 608 -33.66 -20.29 -11.82
CA GLN A 608 -34.94 -20.83 -12.25
C GLN A 608 -35.73 -21.45 -11.08
N ALA A 609 -35.07 -22.17 -10.18
CA ALA A 609 -35.73 -22.75 -9.00
C ALA A 609 -36.28 -21.68 -8.06
N LEU A 610 -35.56 -20.56 -7.87
CA LEU A 610 -36.05 -19.44 -7.05
C LEU A 610 -37.22 -18.70 -7.70
N GLN A 611 -37.20 -18.51 -9.03
CA GLN A 611 -38.27 -17.83 -9.76
C GLN A 611 -39.62 -18.58 -9.71
N GLN A 612 -39.61 -19.89 -9.45
CA GLN A 612 -40.82 -20.70 -9.31
C GLN A 612 -41.52 -20.53 -7.96
N ILE A 613 -40.89 -19.87 -6.98
CA ILE A 613 -41.46 -19.63 -5.66
C ILE A 613 -42.54 -18.55 -5.77
N GLY A 614 -43.79 -18.94 -5.46
CA GLY A 614 -44.95 -18.05 -5.57
C GLY A 614 -45.01 -17.00 -4.46
N LEU A 615 -45.46 -15.79 -4.82
CA LEU A 615 -45.69 -14.66 -3.90
C LEU A 615 -46.88 -14.90 -2.96
N SER A 616 -46.93 -14.12 -1.88
CA SER A 616 -48.03 -14.05 -0.89
C SER A 616 -48.32 -15.37 -0.17
N ARG A 617 -47.31 -16.24 -0.01
CA ARG A 617 -47.41 -17.47 0.79
C ARG A 617 -46.17 -17.71 1.63
N ALA A 618 -46.32 -18.55 2.65
CA ALA A 618 -45.18 -19.08 3.38
C ALA A 618 -44.39 -20.07 2.50
N LEU A 619 -43.08 -20.12 2.70
CA LEU A 619 -42.21 -21.09 2.04
C LEU A 619 -42.47 -22.50 2.57
N THR A 620 -42.50 -23.46 1.64
CA THR A 620 -42.52 -24.89 1.94
C THR A 620 -41.20 -25.33 2.58
N LEU A 621 -41.18 -26.51 3.21
CA LEU A 621 -39.95 -27.05 3.79
C LEU A 621 -38.83 -27.23 2.73
N GLN A 622 -39.20 -27.66 1.51
CA GLN A 622 -38.25 -27.83 0.40
C GLN A 622 -37.66 -26.50 -0.06
N GLU A 623 -38.48 -25.45 -0.18
CA GLU A 623 -38.00 -24.10 -0.56
C GLU A 623 -37.13 -23.48 0.54
N LYS A 624 -37.47 -23.70 1.81
CA LYS A 624 -36.60 -23.31 2.93
C LYS A 624 -35.26 -24.04 2.89
N ARG A 625 -35.28 -25.35 2.60
CA ARG A 625 -34.07 -26.16 2.49
C ARG A 625 -33.20 -25.72 1.31
N LEU A 626 -33.79 -25.37 0.16
CA LEU A 626 -33.08 -24.82 -1.00
C LEU A 626 -32.26 -23.56 -0.63
N LEU A 627 -32.77 -22.70 0.25
CA LEU A 627 -32.08 -21.48 0.70
C LEU A 627 -30.97 -21.72 1.75
N HIS A 628 -30.75 -22.98 2.17
CA HIS A 628 -29.58 -23.39 2.96
C HIS A 628 -28.42 -23.88 2.08
N LEU A 629 -28.58 -23.86 0.76
CA LEU A 629 -27.54 -24.30 -0.17
C LEU A 629 -26.31 -23.40 -0.04
N GLY A 630 -25.16 -24.02 0.16
CA GLY A 630 -23.87 -23.35 0.30
C GLY A 630 -23.64 -22.72 1.67
N ILE A 631 -24.51 -22.95 2.65
CA ILE A 631 -24.40 -22.40 4.01
C ILE A 631 -23.74 -23.40 4.93
N CYS A 632 -22.73 -22.94 5.67
CA CYS A 632 -22.02 -23.71 6.69
C CYS A 632 -22.16 -23.01 8.04
N ARG A 633 -22.75 -23.68 9.02
CA ARG A 633 -22.83 -23.23 10.41
C ARG A 633 -21.87 -24.06 11.26
N GLY A 634 -20.97 -23.39 11.96
CA GLY A 634 -20.18 -23.97 13.05
C GLY A 634 -20.64 -23.44 14.40
N ASP A 635 -19.98 -23.89 15.47
CA ASP A 635 -20.32 -23.51 16.85
C ASP A 635 -20.38 -22.00 17.10
N THR A 636 -19.56 -21.22 16.37
CA THR A 636 -19.40 -19.79 16.59
C THR A 636 -19.71 -18.90 15.38
N HIS A 637 -19.87 -19.45 14.17
CA HIS A 637 -20.00 -18.67 12.93
C HIS A 637 -20.93 -19.34 11.90
N GLU A 638 -21.80 -18.56 11.24
CA GLU A 638 -22.54 -18.93 10.01
C GLU A 638 -21.82 -18.32 8.81
N ARG A 639 -21.61 -19.10 7.75
CA ARG A 639 -20.86 -18.68 6.55
C ARG A 639 -21.54 -19.09 5.26
N LEU A 640 -21.38 -18.27 4.22
CA LEU A 640 -21.56 -18.69 2.83
C LEU A 640 -20.24 -19.28 2.33
N SER A 641 -20.32 -20.49 1.81
CA SER A 641 -19.20 -21.21 1.21
C SER A 641 -18.98 -20.80 -0.25
N PRO A 642 -17.80 -21.13 -0.83
CA PRO A 642 -17.54 -20.98 -2.26
C PRO A 642 -18.52 -21.72 -3.17
N LEU A 643 -19.27 -22.69 -2.65
CA LEU A 643 -20.31 -23.43 -3.38
C LEU A 643 -21.66 -22.71 -3.40
N HIS A 644 -21.81 -21.61 -2.64
CA HIS A 644 -23.04 -20.83 -2.59
C HIS A 644 -23.32 -20.16 -3.96
N PRO A 645 -24.54 -20.24 -4.52
CA PRO A 645 -24.86 -19.74 -5.86
C PRO A 645 -24.56 -18.25 -6.06
N LEU A 646 -24.76 -17.42 -5.04
CA LEU A 646 -24.42 -15.99 -5.10
C LEU A 646 -22.90 -15.77 -5.27
N VAL A 647 -22.08 -16.55 -4.55
CA VAL A 647 -20.61 -16.47 -4.62
C VAL A 647 -20.14 -16.94 -5.99
N LEU A 648 -20.70 -18.04 -6.49
CA LEU A 648 -20.43 -18.56 -7.82
C LEU A 648 -20.81 -17.56 -8.94
N ALA A 649 -22.01 -16.98 -8.87
CA ALA A 649 -22.51 -16.03 -9.87
C ALA A 649 -21.67 -14.75 -9.94
N TYR A 650 -21.29 -14.20 -8.77
CA TYR A 650 -20.45 -13.00 -8.70
C TYR A 650 -19.08 -13.22 -9.35
N HIS A 651 -18.38 -14.30 -8.97
CA HIS A 651 -17.05 -14.57 -9.50
C HIS A 651 -17.06 -15.01 -10.96
N LEU A 652 -18.14 -15.68 -11.43
CA LEU A 652 -18.35 -15.93 -12.85
C LEU A 652 -18.44 -14.63 -13.63
N GLN A 653 -19.26 -13.68 -13.17
CA GLN A 653 -19.40 -12.37 -13.81
C GLN A 653 -18.08 -11.59 -13.82
N LEU A 654 -17.32 -11.62 -12.72
CA LEU A 654 -16.00 -11.01 -12.64
C LEU A 654 -15.06 -11.58 -13.71
N VAL A 655 -14.97 -12.90 -13.81
CA VAL A 655 -14.11 -13.57 -14.79
C VAL A 655 -14.55 -13.29 -16.22
N GLU A 656 -15.85 -13.32 -16.51
CA GLU A 656 -16.36 -13.02 -17.84
C GLU A 656 -16.06 -11.58 -18.26
N THR A 657 -16.09 -10.64 -17.31
CA THR A 657 -15.73 -9.23 -17.54
C THR A 657 -14.23 -9.08 -17.82
N ILE A 658 -13.37 -9.80 -17.09
CA ILE A 658 -11.92 -9.81 -17.34
C ILE A 658 -11.61 -10.36 -18.73
N ILE A 659 -12.26 -11.46 -19.14
CA ILE A 659 -12.03 -12.11 -20.43
C ILE A 659 -12.58 -11.26 -21.59
N ALA A 660 -13.67 -10.53 -21.39
CA ALA A 660 -14.29 -9.70 -22.41
C ALA A 660 -13.52 -8.40 -22.72
N GLU A 661 -12.48 -8.06 -21.95
CA GLU A 661 -11.65 -6.88 -22.18
C GLU A 661 -10.96 -6.98 -23.57
N PRO A 662 -11.06 -5.94 -24.43
CA PRO A 662 -10.45 -5.98 -25.75
C PRO A 662 -8.93 -6.12 -25.66
N GLU A 663 -8.36 -7.06 -26.42
CA GLU A 663 -6.91 -7.31 -26.50
C GLU A 663 -6.16 -6.03 -26.93
N GLN A 664 -5.74 -5.19 -25.96
CA GLN A 664 -4.62 -4.27 -26.17
C GLN A 664 -3.33 -4.93 -25.71
N PRO A 665 -2.20 -4.80 -26.46
CA PRO A 665 -1.07 -5.71 -26.34
C PRO A 665 -0.17 -5.50 -25.11
N THR A 666 -0.50 -4.60 -24.18
CA THR A 666 0.49 -4.14 -23.20
C THR A 666 0.13 -4.25 -21.72
N LEU A 667 -1.13 -4.32 -21.25
CA LEU A 667 -1.45 -4.69 -19.85
C LEU A 667 -2.94 -5.09 -19.74
N ALA A 668 -3.23 -6.28 -19.22
CA ALA A 668 -4.59 -6.62 -18.80
C ALA A 668 -4.95 -5.81 -17.54
N SER A 669 -6.05 -5.06 -17.55
CA SER A 669 -6.40 -4.11 -16.48
C SER A 669 -6.41 -4.77 -15.10
N PHE A 670 -6.98 -5.97 -15.00
CA PHE A 670 -7.06 -6.77 -13.78
C PHE A 670 -5.70 -7.09 -13.16
N ALA A 671 -4.68 -7.39 -13.99
CA ALA A 671 -3.33 -7.70 -13.51
C ALA A 671 -2.60 -6.46 -12.95
N SER A 672 -3.05 -5.26 -13.31
CA SER A 672 -2.50 -3.98 -12.86
C SER A 672 -3.32 -3.27 -11.77
N LEU A 673 -4.44 -3.87 -11.33
CA LEU A 673 -5.30 -3.25 -10.32
C LEU A 673 -4.53 -3.07 -8.99
N PRO A 674 -4.60 -1.87 -8.38
CA PRO A 674 -4.07 -1.66 -7.03
C PRO A 674 -4.75 -2.58 -6.01
N PRO A 675 -4.06 -2.98 -4.92
CA PRO A 675 -4.63 -3.83 -3.88
C PRO A 675 -5.95 -3.30 -3.30
N ILE A 676 -6.06 -1.99 -3.09
CA ILE A 676 -7.27 -1.35 -2.56
C ILE A 676 -8.50 -1.60 -3.45
N THR A 677 -8.32 -1.59 -4.78
CA THR A 677 -9.40 -1.84 -5.72
C THR A 677 -9.78 -3.32 -5.75
N LEU A 678 -8.79 -4.23 -5.66
CA LEU A 678 -9.03 -5.67 -5.55
C LEU A 678 -9.81 -6.01 -4.27
N ASP A 679 -9.52 -5.31 -3.17
CA ASP A 679 -10.17 -5.53 -1.88
C ASP A 679 -11.67 -5.16 -1.90
N ARG A 680 -12.10 -4.34 -2.86
CA ARG A 680 -13.52 -3.98 -3.09
C ARG A 680 -14.27 -4.94 -4.01
N LEU A 681 -13.59 -5.88 -4.66
CA LEU A 681 -14.23 -6.91 -5.48
C LEU A 681 -14.76 -8.04 -4.59
N VAL A 682 -15.84 -7.76 -3.86
CA VAL A 682 -16.42 -8.66 -2.85
C VAL A 682 -17.91 -8.93 -3.08
N VAL A 683 -18.30 -10.19 -2.85
CA VAL A 683 -19.70 -10.66 -2.98
C VAL A 683 -20.62 -10.01 -1.95
N SER A 684 -20.11 -9.71 -0.75
CA SER A 684 -20.88 -9.19 0.38
C SER A 684 -21.64 -7.91 0.03
N GLY A 685 -21.10 -7.08 -0.87
CA GLY A 685 -21.74 -5.86 -1.36
C GLY A 685 -23.07 -6.07 -2.09
N LEU A 686 -23.34 -7.27 -2.60
CA LEU A 686 -24.61 -7.61 -3.25
C LEU A 686 -25.74 -7.89 -2.24
N MET A 687 -25.41 -8.23 -1.00
CA MET A 687 -26.37 -8.48 0.08
C MET A 687 -25.81 -7.97 1.42
N PRO A 688 -25.58 -6.66 1.58
CA PRO A 688 -24.92 -6.08 2.75
C PRO A 688 -25.61 -6.42 4.08
N PHE A 689 -26.94 -6.54 4.06
CA PHE A 689 -27.75 -6.89 5.24
C PHE A 689 -28.64 -8.08 4.98
N VAL A 690 -28.70 -8.98 5.95
CA VAL A 690 -29.57 -10.16 5.93
C VAL A 690 -30.29 -10.35 7.26
N TYR A 691 -31.45 -10.99 7.26
CA TYR A 691 -32.21 -11.26 8.48
C TYR A 691 -31.48 -12.22 9.42
N HIS A 692 -31.52 -11.92 10.71
CA HIS A 692 -31.07 -12.83 11.78
C HIS A 692 -32.18 -13.03 12.81
N SER A 693 -32.47 -14.28 13.18
CA SER A 693 -33.60 -14.63 14.06
C SER A 693 -33.50 -14.03 15.46
N GLU A 694 -32.29 -13.99 16.03
CA GLU A 694 -32.06 -13.53 17.42
C GLU A 694 -31.59 -12.07 17.52
N HIS A 695 -31.05 -11.53 16.44
CA HIS A 695 -30.33 -10.26 16.42
C HIS A 695 -30.91 -9.26 15.42
N GLU A 696 -32.10 -9.56 14.88
CA GLU A 696 -32.85 -8.84 13.84
C GLU A 696 -32.16 -8.84 12.47
N TYR A 697 -30.88 -8.48 12.41
CA TYR A 697 -30.07 -8.52 11.19
C TYR A 697 -28.62 -8.97 11.44
N ALA A 698 -27.98 -9.37 10.35
CA ALA A 698 -26.56 -9.67 10.25
C ALA A 698 -25.97 -8.97 9.02
N GLN A 699 -24.68 -8.67 9.08
CA GLN A 699 -23.90 -8.13 7.97
C GLN A 699 -23.13 -9.25 7.29
N LEU A 700 -23.02 -9.18 5.96
CA LEU A 700 -22.16 -10.08 5.22
C LEU A 700 -20.76 -9.49 5.10
N GLN A 701 -19.73 -10.24 5.47
CA GLN A 701 -18.34 -9.80 5.37
C GLN A 701 -17.46 -10.87 4.73
N SER A 702 -16.56 -10.47 3.82
CA SER A 702 -15.59 -11.40 3.23
C SER A 702 -14.53 -11.81 4.25
N VAL A 703 -14.19 -13.10 4.30
CA VAL A 703 -13.09 -13.59 5.13
C VAL A 703 -11.76 -13.13 4.51
N VAL A 704 -10.93 -12.46 5.31
CA VAL A 704 -9.68 -11.83 4.83
C VAL A 704 -8.73 -12.85 4.23
N GLU A 705 -8.63 -14.03 4.83
CA GLU A 705 -7.76 -15.12 4.39
C GLU A 705 -8.23 -15.81 3.11
N ASN A 706 -9.53 -15.72 2.79
CA ASN A 706 -10.14 -16.32 1.61
C ASN A 706 -11.49 -15.67 1.29
N ARG A 707 -11.49 -14.79 0.29
CA ARG A 707 -12.63 -13.94 -0.09
C ARG A 707 -13.82 -14.68 -0.70
N PHE A 708 -13.68 -15.97 -1.05
CA PHE A 708 -14.83 -16.77 -1.48
C PHE A 708 -15.75 -17.15 -0.30
N TRP A 709 -15.21 -17.15 0.92
CA TRP A 709 -15.99 -17.35 2.14
C TRP A 709 -16.54 -16.01 2.64
N ILE A 710 -17.83 -15.99 2.95
CA ILE A 710 -18.53 -14.80 3.46
C ILE A 710 -19.10 -15.12 4.85
N ASP A 711 -18.63 -14.43 5.88
CA ASP A 711 -19.17 -14.51 7.23
C ASP A 711 -20.53 -13.79 7.31
N VAL A 712 -21.48 -14.42 7.99
CA VAL A 712 -22.74 -13.82 8.41
C VAL A 712 -22.55 -13.35 9.86
N ILE A 713 -22.24 -12.07 10.05
CA ILE A 713 -21.90 -11.51 11.36
C ILE A 713 -23.12 -10.82 11.95
N PRO A 714 -23.72 -11.34 13.04
CA PRO A 714 -24.83 -10.67 13.70
C PRO A 714 -24.41 -9.31 14.27
N GLN A 715 -25.33 -8.35 14.30
CA GLN A 715 -25.03 -6.97 14.74
C GLN A 715 -24.24 -6.88 16.06
N ARG A 716 -24.54 -7.74 17.05
CA ARG A 716 -23.91 -7.70 18.38
C ARG A 716 -22.51 -8.32 18.46
N GLN A 717 -22.05 -8.99 17.40
CA GLN A 717 -20.76 -9.67 17.34
C GLN A 717 -19.74 -8.95 16.45
N MET A 718 -20.09 -7.78 15.89
CA MET A 718 -19.17 -6.97 15.10
C MET A 718 -17.95 -6.56 15.95
N SER A 719 -16.75 -6.99 15.53
CA SER A 719 -15.52 -6.55 16.17
C SER A 719 -15.17 -5.14 15.71
N HIS A 720 -14.92 -4.25 16.67
CA HIS A 720 -14.43 -2.89 16.43
C HIS A 720 -12.89 -2.82 16.51
N ASP A 721 -12.16 -3.93 16.28
CA ASP A 721 -10.69 -3.95 16.42
C ASP A 721 -9.99 -2.85 15.61
N TYR A 722 -10.55 -2.50 14.44
CA TYR A 722 -10.03 -1.43 13.61
C TYR A 722 -10.11 -0.04 14.25
N VAL A 723 -11.01 0.17 15.21
CA VAL A 723 -11.18 1.42 15.95
C VAL A 723 -9.88 1.79 16.68
N LYS A 724 -9.08 0.81 17.10
CA LYS A 724 -7.75 1.06 17.70
C LYS A 724 -6.86 1.87 16.77
N ARG A 725 -6.83 1.48 15.49
CA ARG A 725 -6.04 2.16 14.46
C ARG A 725 -6.66 3.52 14.10
N LEU A 726 -7.99 3.56 13.93
CA LEU A 726 -8.72 4.80 13.67
C LEU A 726 -8.44 5.88 14.73
N VAL A 727 -8.51 5.52 16.01
CA VAL A 727 -8.28 6.44 17.12
C VAL A 727 -6.87 7.00 17.05
N LYS A 728 -5.86 6.14 16.91
CA LYS A 728 -4.46 6.57 16.76
C LYS A 728 -4.27 7.53 15.58
N ASP A 729 -4.78 7.16 14.40
CA ASP A 729 -4.63 7.96 13.18
C ASP A 729 -5.30 9.33 13.34
N LYS A 730 -6.52 9.37 13.90
CA LYS A 730 -7.26 10.63 14.12
C LYS A 730 -6.64 11.53 15.20
N LEU A 731 -6.00 10.95 16.22
CA LEU A 731 -5.22 11.71 17.18
C LEU A 731 -4.05 12.41 16.48
N ASN A 732 -3.26 11.66 15.69
CA ASN A 732 -2.11 12.21 14.97
C ASN A 732 -2.53 13.29 13.96
N GLU A 733 -3.52 13.01 13.11
CA GLU A 733 -4.05 13.97 12.13
C GLU A 733 -4.49 15.27 12.81
N PHE A 734 -5.19 15.18 13.95
CA PHE A 734 -5.64 16.35 14.68
C PHE A 734 -4.48 17.12 15.31
N THR A 735 -3.53 16.43 15.97
CA THR A 735 -2.39 17.08 16.61
C THR A 735 -1.46 17.73 15.60
N ASP A 736 -1.33 17.16 14.40
CA ASP A 736 -0.55 17.73 13.31
C ASP A 736 -1.23 18.98 12.74
N ALA A 737 -2.53 18.87 12.42
CA ALA A 737 -3.33 19.98 11.89
C ALA A 737 -3.38 21.18 12.85
N TYR A 738 -3.41 20.92 14.17
CA TYR A 738 -3.50 21.94 15.21
C TYR A 738 -2.26 21.98 16.12
N SER A 739 -1.07 21.72 15.57
CA SER A 739 0.19 21.68 16.34
C SER A 739 0.42 22.93 17.20
N ARG A 740 0.00 24.12 16.73
CA ARG A 740 0.07 25.38 17.48
C ARG A 740 -0.70 25.38 18.81
N LEU A 741 -1.77 24.58 18.94
CA LEU A 741 -2.51 24.43 20.20
C LEU A 741 -1.66 23.75 21.29
N PHE A 742 -0.66 22.95 20.89
CA PHE A 742 0.13 22.10 21.77
C PHE A 742 1.61 22.54 21.89
N GLN A 743 2.04 23.58 21.16
CA GLN A 743 3.42 24.10 21.16
C GLN A 743 3.80 24.97 22.38
N ARG A 744 2.83 25.49 23.15
CA ARG A 744 3.13 26.34 24.31
C ARG A 744 3.32 25.51 25.58
N ALA A 745 4.33 25.86 26.38
CA ALA A 745 4.67 25.23 27.67
C ALA A 745 3.65 25.55 28.80
N GLY A 746 2.38 25.26 28.55
CA GLY A 746 1.32 25.14 29.56
C GLY A 746 0.54 23.86 29.27
N ASN A 747 0.12 23.13 30.31
CA ASN A 747 -0.60 21.85 30.26
C ASN A 747 -1.87 21.87 29.38
N ASN A 748 -1.74 21.92 28.07
CA ASN A 748 -2.85 21.82 27.14
C ASN A 748 -3.07 20.33 26.86
N ALA A 749 -3.86 19.69 27.71
CA ALA A 749 -4.26 18.31 27.49
C ALA A 749 -5.21 18.22 26.29
N LEU A 750 -5.02 17.20 25.45
CA LEU A 750 -5.96 16.82 24.40
C LEU A 750 -7.22 16.23 25.05
N ILE A 751 -8.28 17.01 25.07
CA ILE A 751 -9.61 16.60 25.54
C ILE A 751 -10.36 15.82 24.46
N ILE A 752 -10.83 14.62 24.81
CA ILE A 752 -11.56 13.69 23.94
C ILE A 752 -12.91 13.37 24.59
N ASN A 753 -14.02 13.41 23.84
CA ASN A 753 -15.31 12.88 24.25
C ASN A 753 -15.50 11.48 23.67
N ALA A 754 -15.69 10.47 24.51
CA ALA A 754 -16.07 9.11 24.13
C ALA A 754 -17.57 8.93 24.40
N ILE A 755 -18.39 8.94 23.34
CA ILE A 755 -19.85 8.94 23.46
C ILE A 755 -20.36 7.56 23.02
N ASN A 756 -21.13 6.90 23.90
CA ASN A 756 -21.75 5.60 23.66
C ASN A 756 -20.75 4.47 23.34
N GLN A 757 -19.62 4.46 24.05
CA GLN A 757 -18.55 3.48 23.82
C GLN A 757 -18.64 2.26 24.75
N GLY A 758 -19.51 2.27 25.77
CA GLY A 758 -19.66 1.17 26.71
C GLY A 758 -18.32 0.80 27.38
N ASN A 759 -17.77 -0.37 27.05
CA ASN A 759 -16.47 -0.82 27.57
C ASN A 759 -15.29 0.05 27.07
N ALA A 760 -15.44 0.74 25.93
CA ALA A 760 -14.43 1.63 25.35
C ALA A 760 -13.01 1.00 25.23
N ARG A 761 -12.94 -0.34 25.08
CA ARG A 761 -11.69 -1.09 25.09
C ARG A 761 -10.83 -0.73 23.89
N GLU A 762 -11.44 -0.65 22.72
CA GLU A 762 -10.79 -0.37 21.44
C GLU A 762 -10.32 1.08 21.39
N LEU A 763 -11.11 2.02 21.92
CA LEU A 763 -10.72 3.41 22.12
C LEU A 763 -9.48 3.51 23.02
N PHE A 764 -9.50 2.84 24.17
CA PHE A 764 -8.39 2.82 25.11
C PHE A 764 -7.12 2.22 24.48
N LEU A 765 -7.22 1.09 23.80
CA LEU A 765 -6.09 0.48 23.09
C LEU A 765 -5.55 1.37 21.95
N GLY A 766 -6.41 2.12 21.27
CA GLY A 766 -5.97 3.12 20.29
C GLY A 766 -5.15 4.25 20.90
N LEU A 767 -5.51 4.71 22.11
CA LEU A 767 -4.67 5.65 22.86
C LEU A 767 -3.32 5.03 23.24
N VAL A 768 -3.32 3.76 23.66
CA VAL A 768 -2.07 3.05 23.99
C VAL A 768 -1.13 3.01 22.78
N GLU A 769 -1.65 2.78 21.56
CA GLU A 769 -0.85 2.84 20.33
C GLU A 769 -0.31 4.25 20.03
N TYR A 770 -1.09 5.30 20.29
CA TYR A 770 -0.61 6.68 20.18
C TYR A 770 0.57 6.95 21.15
N PHE A 771 0.46 6.51 22.41
CA PHE A 771 1.54 6.66 23.39
C PHE A 771 2.77 5.81 23.05
N LYS A 772 2.61 4.63 22.44
CA LYS A 772 3.72 3.82 21.91
C LYS A 772 4.48 4.58 20.82
N GLN A 773 3.78 5.25 19.92
CA GLN A 773 4.39 5.98 18.81
C GLN A 773 5.13 7.24 19.29
N GLU A 774 4.48 8.09 20.08
CA GLU A 774 5.02 9.40 20.46
C GLU A 774 5.95 9.37 21.68
N LYS A 775 5.89 8.30 22.50
CA LYS A 775 6.71 8.12 23.71
C LYS A 775 6.70 9.39 24.59
N GLU A 776 7.86 9.91 24.97
CA GLU A 776 7.98 11.09 25.82
C GLU A 776 7.41 12.38 25.20
N ARG A 777 7.21 12.43 23.87
CA ARG A 777 6.59 13.56 23.16
C ARG A 777 5.07 13.52 23.19
N ALA A 778 4.47 12.42 23.67
CA ALA A 778 3.02 12.24 23.71
C ALA A 778 2.33 13.35 24.51
N ILE A 779 1.32 13.99 23.93
CA ILE A 779 0.55 15.05 24.59
C ILE A 779 -0.29 14.42 25.72
N SER A 780 -0.52 15.16 26.80
CA SER A 780 -1.42 14.68 27.87
C SER A 780 -2.84 14.56 27.33
N VAL A 781 -3.56 13.49 27.66
CA VAL A 781 -4.90 13.21 27.14
C VAL A 781 -5.90 13.17 28.28
N HIS A 782 -7.05 13.83 28.10
CA HIS A 782 -8.20 13.73 29.00
C HIS A 782 -9.39 13.15 28.25
N VAL A 783 -10.01 12.08 28.76
CA VAL A 783 -11.16 11.42 28.11
C VAL A 783 -12.42 11.60 28.94
N ASN A 784 -13.45 12.22 28.38
CA ASN A 784 -14.80 12.27 28.94
C ASN A 784 -15.64 11.13 28.37
N CYS A 785 -15.98 10.12 29.18
CA CYS A 785 -16.85 9.01 28.78
C CYS A 785 -18.32 9.34 29.07
N TYR A 786 -19.16 9.33 28.04
CA TYR A 786 -20.61 9.54 28.13
C TYR A 786 -21.35 8.27 27.70
N ASP A 787 -22.14 7.70 28.60
CA ASP A 787 -23.00 6.54 28.31
C ASP A 787 -24.38 6.70 28.97
N GLU A 788 -25.37 5.91 28.56
CA GLU A 788 -26.72 5.92 29.16
C GLU A 788 -26.70 5.62 30.67
N ARG A 789 -25.73 4.81 31.11
CA ARG A 789 -25.52 4.41 32.50
C ARG A 789 -24.02 4.38 32.80
N LEU A 790 -23.66 4.74 34.02
CA LEU A 790 -22.29 4.62 34.51
C LEU A 790 -21.97 3.13 34.74
N LEU A 791 -21.20 2.53 33.84
CA LEU A 791 -20.71 1.15 33.95
C LEU A 791 -19.18 1.13 34.02
N PRO A 792 -18.57 0.10 34.65
CA PRO A 792 -17.12 -0.13 34.54
C PRO A 792 -16.70 -0.32 33.08
N ASN A 793 -15.58 0.27 32.70
CA ASN A 793 -15.01 0.23 31.36
C ASN A 793 -13.48 0.02 31.42
N ALA A 794 -12.83 -0.07 30.27
CA ALA A 794 -11.39 -0.35 30.18
C ALA A 794 -10.52 0.69 30.92
N PHE A 795 -10.98 1.94 31.03
CA PHE A 795 -10.25 3.00 31.74
C PHE A 795 -10.26 2.77 33.27
N ASP A 796 -11.37 2.33 33.87
CA ASP A 796 -11.34 1.99 35.32
C ASP A 796 -10.50 0.75 35.55
N HIS A 797 -10.63 -0.27 34.69
CA HIS A 797 -9.82 -1.47 34.80
C HIS A 797 -8.31 -1.12 34.78
N PHE A 798 -7.88 -0.20 33.92
CA PHE A 798 -6.50 0.29 33.92
C PHE A 798 -6.14 1.06 35.19
N ALA A 799 -7.00 1.97 35.65
CA ALA A 799 -6.75 2.82 36.81
C ALA A 799 -6.73 2.04 38.14
N GLU A 800 -7.58 1.03 38.27
CA GLU A 800 -7.72 0.18 39.47
C GLU A 800 -6.69 -0.97 39.49
N SER A 801 -6.07 -1.29 38.34
CA SER A 801 -5.07 -2.35 38.24
C SER A 801 -3.76 -1.96 38.91
N GLY A 802 -3.46 -2.58 40.06
CA GLY A 802 -2.18 -2.44 40.77
C GLY A 802 -1.04 -3.31 40.24
N SER A 803 -1.33 -4.32 39.40
CA SER A 803 -0.34 -5.30 38.91
C SER A 803 0.19 -4.92 37.53
N TYR A 804 1.50 -4.60 37.44
CA TYR A 804 2.16 -4.35 36.16
C TYR A 804 2.13 -5.57 35.25
N GLU A 805 2.29 -6.78 35.79
CA GLU A 805 2.28 -8.00 34.98
C GLU A 805 0.92 -8.27 34.33
N GLN A 806 -0.17 -7.96 35.03
CA GLN A 806 -1.51 -8.10 34.47
C GLN A 806 -1.78 -7.04 33.41
N LEU A 807 -1.37 -5.79 33.66
CA LEU A 807 -1.44 -4.72 32.65
C LEU A 807 -0.63 -5.04 31.40
N LYS A 808 0.55 -5.66 31.53
CA LYS A 808 1.34 -6.10 30.38
C LYS A 808 0.63 -7.15 29.53
N ILE A 809 -0.12 -8.07 30.17
CA ILE A 809 -0.95 -9.05 29.47
C ILE A 809 -2.11 -8.34 28.77
N ASP A 810 -2.85 -7.51 29.49
CA ASP A 810 -4.07 -6.86 29.01
C ASP A 810 -3.81 -5.86 27.87
N LEU A 811 -2.65 -5.21 27.87
CA LEU A 811 -2.18 -4.26 26.86
C LEU A 811 -1.39 -4.92 25.70
N GLY A 812 -1.17 -6.24 25.75
CA GLY A 812 -0.40 -6.97 24.74
C GLY A 812 1.09 -6.60 24.68
N LEU A 813 1.68 -6.20 25.82
CA LEU A 813 3.08 -5.76 25.93
C LEU A 813 4.08 -6.90 26.20
N ASN A 814 3.60 -8.15 26.31
CA ASN A 814 4.43 -9.33 26.63
C ASN A 814 5.15 -9.96 25.42
N SER A 815 4.83 -9.51 24.21
CA SER A 815 5.40 -10.03 22.96
C SER A 815 5.96 -8.88 22.11
N GLY A 816 7.10 -9.12 21.45
CA GLY A 816 7.73 -8.17 20.52
C GLY A 816 8.70 -7.18 21.15
N THR A 817 8.97 -6.08 20.45
CA THR A 817 10.01 -5.07 20.76
C THR A 817 9.74 -4.28 22.05
N TRP A 818 8.49 -4.20 22.49
CA TRP A 818 8.07 -3.40 23.65
C TRP A 818 8.21 -4.09 25.01
N ARG A 819 8.59 -5.38 25.04
CA ARG A 819 8.72 -6.14 26.30
C ARG A 819 9.71 -5.50 27.29
N ALA A 820 10.74 -4.81 26.79
CA ALA A 820 11.74 -4.12 27.59
C ALA A 820 11.31 -2.72 28.06
N GLU A 821 10.39 -2.06 27.35
CA GLU A 821 9.94 -0.68 27.62
C GLU A 821 8.51 -0.62 28.21
N ALA A 822 7.90 -1.79 28.50
CA ALA A 822 6.50 -1.88 28.91
C ALA A 822 6.19 -1.11 30.20
N ASP A 823 7.08 -1.15 31.19
CA ASP A 823 6.89 -0.44 32.47
C ASP A 823 6.91 1.08 32.26
N MET A 824 7.81 1.58 31.41
CA MET A 824 7.91 3.01 31.06
C MET A 824 6.64 3.49 30.34
N LEU A 825 6.08 2.68 29.44
CA LEU A 825 4.82 3.02 28.77
C LEU A 825 3.64 3.09 29.75
N ILE A 826 3.56 2.15 30.71
CA ILE A 826 2.51 2.15 31.74
C ILE A 826 2.63 3.39 32.63
N ASP A 827 3.85 3.79 33.01
CA ASP A 827 4.10 4.99 33.80
C ASP A 827 3.76 6.28 33.02
N LEU A 828 4.08 6.30 31.73
CA LEU A 828 3.72 7.40 30.84
C LEU A 828 2.19 7.56 30.74
N LEU A 829 1.46 6.45 30.53
CA LEU A 829 0.00 6.44 30.53
C LEU A 829 -0.55 6.95 31.87
N ARG A 830 -0.07 6.44 33.02
CA ARG A 830 -0.54 6.88 34.34
C ARG A 830 -0.26 8.36 34.63
N SER A 831 0.82 8.92 34.09
CA SER A 831 1.18 10.32 34.29
C SER A 831 0.44 11.29 33.36
N ARG A 832 0.06 10.85 32.15
CA ARG A 832 -0.47 11.73 31.09
C ARG A 832 -1.88 11.41 30.61
N LEU A 833 -2.47 10.28 30.97
CA LEU A 833 -3.85 9.91 30.65
C LEU A 833 -4.76 10.08 31.86
N THR A 834 -5.83 10.85 31.70
CA THR A 834 -6.87 11.03 32.71
C THR A 834 -8.24 10.84 32.09
N PHE A 835 -9.25 10.47 32.88
CA PHE A 835 -10.61 10.30 32.38
C PHE A 835 -11.66 10.69 33.42
N SER A 836 -12.84 11.06 32.91
CA SER A 836 -14.03 11.42 33.69
C SER A 836 -15.24 10.71 33.10
N LYS A 837 -16.22 10.32 33.93
CA LYS A 837 -17.43 9.65 33.48
C LYS A 837 -18.68 10.47 33.73
N PHE A 838 -19.56 10.49 32.75
CA PHE A 838 -20.80 11.24 32.75
C PHE A 838 -21.95 10.38 32.24
N VAL A 839 -23.16 10.63 32.74
CA VAL A 839 -24.38 10.09 32.13
C VAL A 839 -24.73 10.96 30.93
N LEU A 840 -25.22 10.34 29.86
CA LEU A 840 -25.72 11.06 28.69
C LEU A 840 -26.74 12.15 29.09
N PRO A 841 -26.53 13.40 28.66
CA PRO A 841 -27.41 14.50 29.03
C PRO A 841 -28.84 14.31 28.49
N SER A 842 -29.84 14.66 29.31
CA SER A 842 -31.22 14.85 28.85
C SER A 842 -31.28 15.97 27.80
N ALA A 843 -32.31 15.99 26.95
CA ALA A 843 -32.43 16.83 25.74
C ALA A 843 -32.17 18.37 25.86
N ASN A 844 -31.97 18.91 27.06
CA ASN A 844 -31.64 20.31 27.32
C ASN A 844 -30.20 20.57 27.84
N ASP A 845 -29.42 19.53 28.18
CA ASP A 845 -28.07 19.68 28.73
C ASP A 845 -27.00 19.52 27.64
N LYS A 846 -25.89 20.27 27.76
CA LYS A 846 -24.79 20.26 26.77
C LYS A 846 -23.67 19.32 27.20
N LEU A 847 -23.05 18.65 26.22
CA LEU A 847 -21.79 17.92 26.42
C LEU A 847 -20.64 18.90 26.73
N ALA A 848 -19.67 18.44 27.52
CA ALA A 848 -18.46 19.23 27.79
C ALA A 848 -17.63 19.41 26.51
N TYR A 849 -16.90 20.52 26.45
CA TYR A 849 -16.01 20.83 25.33
C TYR A 849 -14.96 19.73 25.12
N ALA A 850 -14.73 19.35 23.86
CA ALA A 850 -13.63 18.49 23.46
C ALA A 850 -12.98 18.94 22.16
N HIS A 851 -11.74 18.50 21.93
CA HIS A 851 -11.08 18.66 20.65
C HIS A 851 -11.60 17.60 19.67
N LEU A 852 -11.66 16.35 20.12
CA LEU A 852 -12.14 15.20 19.35
C LEU A 852 -13.31 14.54 20.07
N ALA A 853 -14.35 14.14 19.34
CA ALA A 853 -15.38 13.24 19.83
C ALA A 853 -15.37 11.94 19.01
N PHE A 854 -15.36 10.80 19.69
CA PHE A 854 -15.62 9.49 19.11
C PHE A 854 -17.04 9.06 19.48
N PHE A 855 -17.89 8.98 18.47
CA PHE A 855 -19.32 8.73 18.61
C PHE A 855 -19.67 7.36 18.02
N THR A 856 -20.30 6.49 18.80
CA THR A 856 -20.87 5.23 18.29
C THR A 856 -22.39 5.25 18.41
N ASN A 857 -23.08 4.73 17.39
CA ASN A 857 -24.52 4.60 17.43
C ASN A 857 -24.94 3.41 18.31
N THR A 858 -25.54 3.69 19.47
CA THR A 858 -26.19 2.66 20.31
C THR A 858 -27.70 2.62 20.17
N ALA A 859 -28.30 3.56 19.42
CA ALA A 859 -29.74 3.53 19.16
C ALA A 859 -30.04 2.29 18.29
N PRO A 860 -31.07 1.49 18.62
CA PRO A 860 -31.44 0.35 17.82
C PRO A 860 -31.73 0.84 16.40
N VAL A 861 -30.99 0.29 15.45
CA VAL A 861 -31.24 0.49 14.03
C VAL A 861 -32.46 -0.36 13.71
N ASP A 862 -33.57 0.28 13.37
CA ASP A 862 -34.84 -0.41 13.12
C ASP A 862 -34.70 -1.22 11.82
N CYS A 863 -34.70 -2.55 11.92
CA CYS A 863 -34.77 -3.42 10.76
C CYS A 863 -36.18 -3.33 10.14
N ARG A 864 -36.27 -2.84 8.89
CA ARG A 864 -37.54 -2.66 8.16
C ARG A 864 -37.53 -3.43 6.87
N GLN A 865 -38.72 -3.90 6.48
CA GLN A 865 -38.92 -4.49 5.16
C GLN A 865 -38.99 -3.38 4.11
N ILE A 866 -38.24 -3.56 3.02
CA ILE A 866 -38.18 -2.60 1.91
C ILE A 866 -38.31 -3.30 0.57
N CYS A 867 -38.76 -2.57 -0.46
CA CYS A 867 -38.71 -3.03 -1.83
C CYS A 867 -37.32 -2.75 -2.40
N ILE A 868 -36.55 -3.81 -2.71
CA ILE A 868 -35.17 -3.69 -3.24
C ILE A 868 -35.15 -2.90 -4.56
N GLU A 869 -36.18 -3.05 -5.40
CA GLU A 869 -36.25 -2.37 -6.70
C GLU A 869 -36.50 -0.86 -6.59
N ASP A 870 -37.19 -0.41 -5.53
CA ASP A 870 -37.51 0.99 -5.32
C ASP A 870 -36.45 1.73 -4.48
N ALA A 871 -35.67 0.98 -3.69
CA ALA A 871 -34.63 1.52 -2.82
C ALA A 871 -33.44 2.07 -3.62
N SER A 872 -32.84 3.14 -3.08
CA SER A 872 -31.63 3.76 -3.63
C SER A 872 -30.51 2.74 -3.84
N SER A 873 -29.81 2.84 -4.97
CA SER A 873 -28.78 1.87 -5.37
C SER A 873 -27.38 2.33 -4.98
N GLY A 874 -26.60 1.41 -4.39
CA GLY A 874 -25.15 1.50 -4.20
C GLY A 874 -24.36 0.63 -5.19
N VAL A 875 -24.98 0.23 -6.30
CA VAL A 875 -24.38 -0.68 -7.29
C VAL A 875 -23.58 0.09 -8.34
N LEU A 876 -22.29 -0.25 -8.45
CA LEU A 876 -21.33 0.26 -9.42
C LEU A 876 -20.78 -0.90 -10.28
N CYS A 877 -20.19 -0.58 -11.43
CA CYS A 877 -19.54 -1.56 -12.31
C CYS A 877 -20.40 -2.81 -12.56
N HIS A 878 -21.70 -2.62 -12.79
CA HIS A 878 -22.67 -3.70 -13.05
C HIS A 878 -22.78 -4.75 -11.93
N GLY A 879 -22.49 -4.40 -10.68
CA GLY A 879 -22.54 -5.31 -9.54
C GLY A 879 -21.19 -5.88 -9.12
N LEU A 880 -20.09 -5.58 -9.84
CA LEU A 880 -18.75 -5.97 -9.41
C LEU A 880 -18.28 -5.17 -8.18
N ILE A 881 -18.71 -3.91 -8.08
CA ILE A 881 -18.52 -3.08 -6.88
C ILE A 881 -19.91 -2.70 -6.42
N ALA A 882 -20.38 -3.30 -5.32
CA ALA A 882 -21.72 -3.08 -4.80
C ALA A 882 -21.66 -2.76 -3.31
N GLY A 883 -22.68 -2.04 -2.83
CA GLY A 883 -22.80 -1.68 -1.43
C GLY A 883 -24.22 -1.21 -1.08
N GLU A 884 -24.34 -0.62 0.10
CA GLU A 884 -25.58 -0.01 0.54
C GLU A 884 -25.87 1.27 -0.24
N GLY A 885 -27.12 1.43 -0.68
CA GLY A 885 -27.66 2.70 -1.08
C GLY A 885 -28.42 3.32 0.09
N ALA A 886 -28.50 4.65 0.09
CA ALA A 886 -29.21 5.36 1.14
C ALA A 886 -30.20 6.39 0.60
N GLU A 887 -31.22 6.63 1.41
CA GLU A 887 -32.22 7.66 1.15
C GLU A 887 -32.92 8.11 2.43
N THR A 888 -33.42 9.34 2.41
CA THR A 888 -34.25 9.88 3.49
C THR A 888 -35.72 9.76 3.10
N GLN A 889 -36.51 9.08 3.93
CA GLN A 889 -37.96 9.00 3.78
C GLN A 889 -38.63 9.58 5.04
N GLY A 890 -39.23 10.77 4.90
CA GLY A 890 -39.74 11.52 6.06
C GLY A 890 -38.60 11.95 7.01
N ASP A 891 -38.73 11.65 8.29
CA ASP A 891 -37.70 11.97 9.30
C ASP A 891 -36.63 10.86 9.47
N ALA A 892 -36.89 9.67 8.91
CA ALA A 892 -36.04 8.50 9.01
C ALA A 892 -35.07 8.40 7.83
N TYR A 893 -33.87 7.91 8.12
CA TYR A 893 -32.83 7.65 7.13
C TYR A 893 -32.68 6.15 6.93
N PHE A 894 -32.77 5.69 5.69
CA PHE A 894 -32.73 4.28 5.32
C PHE A 894 -31.43 3.93 4.59
N THR A 895 -30.79 2.83 4.98
CA THR A 895 -29.69 2.17 4.27
C THR A 895 -30.09 0.76 3.90
N ALA A 896 -29.93 0.37 2.64
CA ALA A 896 -30.27 -0.97 2.19
C ALA A 896 -29.55 -1.35 0.88
N PHE A 897 -29.66 -2.63 0.49
CA PHE A 897 -29.38 -3.00 -0.89
C PHE A 897 -30.56 -2.55 -1.78
N GLY A 898 -30.28 -1.67 -2.73
CA GLY A 898 -31.28 -1.15 -3.65
C GLY A 898 -30.82 -1.26 -5.10
N LEU A 899 -31.80 -1.33 -6.00
CA LEU A 899 -31.62 -1.52 -7.44
C LEU A 899 -32.38 -0.47 -8.26
N ARG A 900 -32.82 0.63 -7.64
CA ARG A 900 -33.49 1.72 -8.34
C ARG A 900 -32.62 2.24 -9.48
N ASN A 901 -33.19 2.25 -10.68
CA ASN A 901 -32.55 2.67 -11.93
C ASN A 901 -31.33 1.83 -12.35
N VAL A 902 -31.18 0.60 -11.85
CA VAL A 902 -30.13 -0.35 -12.28
C VAL A 902 -30.72 -1.33 -13.30
N ASP A 903 -30.04 -1.48 -14.44
CA ASP A 903 -30.37 -2.56 -15.38
C ASP A 903 -29.82 -3.89 -14.85
N THR A 904 -30.72 -4.78 -14.46
CA THR A 904 -30.38 -6.08 -13.85
C THR A 904 -30.50 -7.24 -14.83
N GLU A 905 -31.20 -7.06 -15.94
CA GLU A 905 -31.48 -8.12 -16.91
C GLU A 905 -30.22 -8.79 -17.49
N PRO A 906 -29.13 -8.08 -17.83
CA PRO A 906 -27.92 -8.74 -18.33
C PRO A 906 -27.06 -9.41 -17.25
N TYR A 907 -27.25 -9.11 -15.96
CA TYR A 907 -26.32 -9.51 -14.89
C TYR A 907 -26.96 -10.48 -13.90
N CYS A 908 -26.63 -11.78 -14.01
CA CYS A 908 -27.22 -12.83 -13.17
C CYS A 908 -26.93 -12.63 -11.67
N ALA A 909 -25.74 -12.13 -11.30
CA ALA A 909 -25.40 -11.87 -9.91
C ALA A 909 -26.38 -10.87 -9.25
N LEU A 910 -26.78 -9.82 -9.98
CA LEU A 910 -27.77 -8.84 -9.50
C LEU A 910 -29.18 -9.44 -9.39
N ARG A 911 -29.60 -10.26 -10.37
CA ARG A 911 -30.91 -10.93 -10.32
C ARG A 911 -31.00 -11.92 -9.16
N LEU A 912 -29.94 -12.70 -8.91
CA LEU A 912 -29.85 -13.59 -7.77
C LEU A 912 -29.80 -12.84 -6.43
N ALA A 913 -29.02 -11.76 -6.34
CA ALA A 913 -28.99 -10.91 -5.14
C ALA A 913 -30.38 -10.38 -4.78
N ARG A 914 -31.15 -9.92 -5.77
CA ARG A 914 -32.56 -9.52 -5.58
C ARG A 914 -33.42 -10.67 -5.06
N LEU A 915 -33.39 -11.82 -5.73
CA LEU A 915 -34.22 -12.98 -5.34
C LEU A 915 -33.87 -13.49 -3.94
N LEU A 916 -32.58 -13.71 -3.66
CA LEU A 916 -32.09 -14.17 -2.37
C LEU A 916 -32.35 -13.16 -1.27
N GLY A 917 -32.11 -11.87 -1.50
CA GLY A 917 -32.40 -10.79 -0.55
C GLY A 917 -33.87 -10.80 -0.12
N CYS A 918 -34.79 -11.03 -1.06
CA CYS A 918 -36.22 -11.10 -0.76
C CYS A 918 -36.68 -12.42 -0.10
N LEU A 919 -35.95 -13.52 -0.34
CA LEU A 919 -36.30 -14.86 0.15
C LEU A 919 -35.62 -15.20 1.49
N TRP A 920 -34.57 -14.48 1.86
CA TRP A 920 -33.75 -14.75 3.03
C TRP A 920 -34.54 -14.72 4.35
N GLN A 921 -35.34 -13.67 4.56
CA GLN A 921 -36.17 -13.53 5.76
C GLN A 921 -37.30 -14.58 5.81
N PRO A 922 -38.13 -14.78 4.76
CA PRO A 922 -39.16 -15.82 4.76
C PRO A 922 -38.63 -17.25 5.00
N ALA A 923 -37.37 -17.52 4.64
CA ALA A 923 -36.73 -18.82 4.92
C ALA A 923 -36.50 -19.06 6.41
N ARG A 924 -36.10 -18.02 7.14
CA ARG A 924 -35.62 -18.11 8.52
C ARG A 924 -36.66 -17.70 9.55
N GLN A 925 -37.64 -16.89 9.17
CA GLN A 925 -38.70 -16.45 10.05
C GLN A 925 -39.93 -17.34 9.93
N SER A 926 -40.32 -17.98 11.03
CA SER A 926 -41.53 -18.80 11.09
C SER A 926 -42.78 -17.97 10.77
N ASN A 927 -43.69 -18.54 9.98
CA ASN A 927 -44.95 -17.93 9.54
C ASN A 927 -44.83 -16.64 8.72
N SER A 928 -43.63 -16.29 8.23
CA SER A 928 -43.44 -15.16 7.31
C SER A 928 -43.85 -15.53 5.89
N GLN A 929 -44.48 -14.59 5.19
CA GLN A 929 -44.92 -14.73 3.80
C GLN A 929 -43.94 -14.05 2.86
N TYR A 930 -43.70 -14.67 1.70
CA TYR A 930 -42.85 -14.12 0.66
C TYR A 930 -43.58 -13.01 -0.12
N HIS A 931 -43.14 -11.75 0.06
CA HIS A 931 -43.72 -10.56 -0.58
C HIS A 931 -42.73 -9.82 -1.49
N CYS A 932 -41.63 -10.46 -1.89
CA CYS A 932 -40.55 -9.80 -2.63
C CYS A 932 -39.99 -8.55 -1.91
N GLN A 933 -39.84 -8.62 -0.58
CA GLN A 933 -39.27 -7.54 0.22
C GLN A 933 -37.95 -7.97 0.84
N GLY A 934 -36.94 -7.11 0.73
CA GLY A 934 -35.66 -7.24 1.42
C GLY A 934 -35.66 -6.54 2.77
N ILE A 935 -34.48 -6.44 3.37
CA ILE A 935 -34.27 -5.72 4.63
C ILE A 935 -33.51 -4.43 4.37
N GLY A 936 -33.96 -3.37 5.03
CA GLY A 936 -33.28 -2.09 5.15
C GLY A 936 -33.14 -1.70 6.61
N LEU A 937 -32.10 -0.93 6.89
CA LEU A 937 -31.78 -0.40 8.19
C LEU A 937 -32.28 1.04 8.27
N ALA A 938 -33.11 1.34 9.28
CA ALA A 938 -33.64 2.67 9.51
C ALA A 938 -33.05 3.29 10.77
N VAL A 939 -32.49 4.50 10.65
CA VAL A 939 -31.99 5.28 11.78
C VAL A 939 -33.01 6.36 12.16
N SER A 940 -33.39 6.38 13.45
CA SER A 940 -34.41 7.28 13.99
C SER A 940 -33.93 8.74 14.16
N GLY A 941 -34.87 9.69 14.28
CA GLY A 941 -34.56 11.11 14.52
C GLY A 941 -33.83 11.41 15.84
N ASN A 942 -33.92 10.54 16.85
CA ASN A 942 -33.23 10.72 18.14
C ASN A 942 -31.70 10.66 17.98
N PHE A 943 -31.21 9.83 17.05
CA PHE A 943 -29.80 9.77 16.69
C PHE A 943 -29.30 11.14 16.19
N LYS A 944 -30.08 11.81 15.32
CA LYS A 944 -29.75 13.15 14.80
C LYS A 944 -29.63 14.20 15.92
N GLN A 945 -30.44 14.09 16.98
CA GLN A 945 -30.39 15.03 18.11
C GLN A 945 -29.11 14.88 18.93
N LEU A 946 -28.78 13.65 19.34
CA LEU A 946 -27.57 13.41 20.12
C LEU A 946 -26.30 13.72 19.32
N LEU A 947 -26.32 13.42 18.04
CA LEU A 947 -25.22 13.71 17.12
C LEU A 947 -25.00 15.24 16.97
N ASN A 948 -26.08 16.02 16.88
CA ASN A 948 -26.00 17.48 16.91
C ASN A 948 -25.36 18.02 18.21
N HIS A 949 -25.66 17.42 19.36
CA HIS A 949 -24.99 17.81 20.61
C HIS A 949 -23.48 17.53 20.56
N SER A 950 -23.07 16.41 19.98
CA SER A 950 -21.65 16.10 19.77
C SER A 950 -20.99 17.16 18.88
N TYR A 951 -21.64 17.53 17.76
CA TYR A 951 -21.16 18.56 16.84
C TYR A 951 -20.97 19.93 17.51
N ASP A 952 -21.89 20.31 18.40
CA ASP A 952 -21.82 21.58 19.11
C ASP A 952 -20.71 21.62 20.18
N SER A 953 -20.36 20.46 20.75
CA SER A 953 -19.38 20.35 21.85
C SER A 953 -17.93 20.11 21.42
N SER A 954 -17.72 19.68 20.17
CA SER A 954 -16.41 19.19 19.70
C SER A 954 -15.93 19.93 18.47
N LEU A 955 -14.62 20.09 18.32
CA LEU A 955 -14.06 20.62 17.06
C LEU A 955 -14.25 19.62 15.93
N TRP A 956 -13.83 18.37 16.15
CA TRP A 956 -14.02 17.24 15.24
C TRP A 956 -14.90 16.18 15.92
N THR A 957 -15.90 15.69 15.20
CA THR A 957 -16.70 14.53 15.62
C THR A 957 -16.47 13.40 14.63
N THR A 958 -15.83 12.33 15.09
CA THR A 958 -15.63 11.08 14.36
C THR A 958 -16.70 10.08 14.76
N ILE A 959 -17.53 9.71 13.81
CA ILE A 959 -18.62 8.76 13.97
C ILE A 959 -18.07 7.41 13.54
N ILE A 960 -18.03 6.47 14.48
CA ILE A 960 -17.57 5.10 14.27
C ILE A 960 -18.75 4.28 13.82
N ASP A 961 -18.56 3.55 12.71
CA ASP A 961 -19.57 2.68 12.11
C ASP A 961 -20.93 3.40 11.96
N PRO A 962 -20.97 4.49 11.16
CA PRO A 962 -22.12 5.38 11.08
C PRO A 962 -23.44 4.69 10.68
N LYS A 963 -23.37 3.53 10.00
CA LYS A 963 -24.52 2.83 9.36
C LYS A 963 -25.36 3.73 8.44
N VAL A 964 -24.76 4.84 7.99
CA VAL A 964 -25.34 5.85 7.09
C VAL A 964 -24.30 6.26 6.06
N THR A 965 -24.72 6.69 4.87
CA THR A 965 -23.80 7.14 3.80
C THR A 965 -23.46 8.63 3.94
N LEU A 966 -22.50 9.12 3.15
CA LEU A 966 -22.06 10.53 3.17
C LEU A 966 -23.22 11.52 2.95
N ASP A 967 -24.23 11.13 2.18
CA ASP A 967 -25.43 11.93 1.93
C ASP A 967 -26.18 12.32 3.20
N PHE A 968 -26.06 11.53 4.28
CA PHE A 968 -26.63 11.88 5.57
C PHE A 968 -26.03 13.16 6.15
N PHE A 969 -24.73 13.40 5.92
CA PHE A 969 -23.98 14.52 6.49
C PHE A 969 -24.02 15.75 5.58
N THR A 970 -23.93 15.56 4.27
CA THR A 970 -23.95 16.66 3.28
C THR A 970 -25.31 17.36 3.23
N ASN A 971 -26.41 16.65 3.54
CA ASN A 971 -27.74 17.23 3.60
C ASN A 971 -28.04 17.99 4.91
N GLN A 972 -27.14 17.97 5.90
CA GLN A 972 -27.31 18.72 7.14
C GLN A 972 -26.80 20.14 7.03
N LYS A 973 -27.59 21.10 7.55
CA LYS A 973 -27.17 22.51 7.59
C LYS A 973 -26.01 22.68 8.57
N ASP A 974 -25.02 23.46 8.16
CA ASP A 974 -23.85 23.89 8.95
C ASP A 974 -22.87 22.78 9.37
N VAL A 975 -22.94 21.59 8.74
CA VAL A 975 -21.99 20.49 8.94
C VAL A 975 -21.09 20.34 7.72
N VAL A 976 -19.78 20.23 7.94
CA VAL A 976 -18.76 20.03 6.91
C VAL A 976 -18.10 18.68 7.11
N LEU A 977 -17.96 17.93 6.01
CA LEU A 977 -17.21 16.69 5.97
C LEU A 977 -15.71 17.02 5.97
N ILE A 978 -14.97 16.53 6.96
CA ILE A 978 -13.51 16.69 7.01
C ILE A 978 -12.84 15.50 6.31
N HIS A 979 -13.23 14.30 6.71
CA HIS A 979 -12.60 13.06 6.28
C HIS A 979 -13.57 11.90 6.46
N TYR A 980 -13.54 10.91 5.57
CA TYR A 980 -14.21 9.63 5.74
C TYR A 980 -13.20 8.51 5.48
N SER A 981 -13.35 7.38 6.17
CA SER A 981 -12.48 6.21 6.04
C SER A 981 -13.32 4.99 5.71
N ASP A 982 -12.93 4.26 4.67
CA ASP A 982 -13.48 2.98 4.23
C ASP A 982 -12.37 1.92 4.01
N GLN A 983 -11.19 2.16 4.60
CA GLN A 983 -9.98 1.38 4.39
C GLN A 983 -9.65 0.47 5.58
N TYR A 984 -10.45 0.51 6.63
CA TYR A 984 -10.22 -0.24 7.86
C TYR A 984 -10.90 -1.61 7.84
N THR A 985 -12.03 -1.75 7.16
CA THR A 985 -12.68 -3.04 6.90
C THR A 985 -12.94 -3.28 5.41
N SER A 986 -13.20 -4.54 5.04
CA SER A 986 -13.57 -4.95 3.67
C SER A 986 -15.06 -4.78 3.36
N CYS A 987 -15.80 -4.08 4.24
CA CYS A 987 -17.22 -3.81 4.06
C CYS A 987 -17.43 -2.69 3.02
N ALA A 988 -18.55 -2.71 2.32
CA ALA A 988 -18.88 -1.69 1.32
C ALA A 988 -19.33 -0.34 1.93
N GLY A 989 -19.54 -0.28 3.25
CA GLY A 989 -19.91 0.92 3.99
C GLY A 989 -18.70 1.66 4.59
N TYR A 990 -18.94 2.84 5.18
CA TYR A 990 -17.88 3.62 5.81
C TYR A 990 -17.55 3.11 7.21
N ASP A 991 -16.26 2.97 7.51
CA ASP A 991 -15.76 2.57 8.83
C ASP A 991 -15.86 3.71 9.84
N ALA A 992 -15.57 4.93 9.37
CA ALA A 992 -15.64 6.14 10.16
C ALA A 992 -15.87 7.39 9.30
N VAL A 993 -16.65 8.34 9.81
CA VAL A 993 -16.87 9.64 9.18
C VAL A 993 -16.58 10.76 10.18
N THR A 994 -15.63 11.63 9.84
CA THR A 994 -15.23 12.79 10.63
C THR A 994 -15.84 14.06 10.04
N VAL A 995 -16.60 14.77 10.86
CA VAL A 995 -17.28 16.01 10.50
C VAL A 995 -16.98 17.12 11.50
N THR A 996 -17.25 18.35 11.09
CA THR A 996 -17.20 19.53 11.96
C THR A 996 -18.37 20.45 11.70
N LYS A 997 -18.86 21.10 12.77
CA LYS A 997 -19.84 22.19 12.71
C LYS A 997 -19.21 23.56 12.97
N GLN A 998 -17.90 23.61 13.25
CA GLN A 998 -17.15 24.84 13.54
C GLN A 998 -16.73 25.56 12.26
N VAL A 999 -17.66 25.69 11.31
CA VAL A 999 -17.42 26.22 9.96
C VAL A 999 -16.88 27.65 10.01
N GLU A 1000 -17.39 28.49 10.92
CA GLU A 1000 -16.88 29.85 11.11
C GLU A 1000 -15.41 29.90 11.50
N LEU A 1001 -14.93 28.92 12.28
CA LEU A 1001 -13.53 28.87 12.71
C LEU A 1001 -12.61 28.58 11.52
N PHE A 1002 -13.01 27.66 10.63
CA PHE A 1002 -12.31 27.39 9.38
C PHE A 1002 -12.40 28.56 8.40
N LEU A 1003 -13.57 29.18 8.25
CA LEU A 1003 -13.74 30.38 7.42
C LEU A 1003 -12.89 31.54 7.92
N ARG A 1004 -12.78 31.76 9.23
CA ARG A 1004 -11.87 32.76 9.80
C ARG A 1004 -10.41 32.44 9.54
N LEU A 1005 -10.00 31.18 9.66
CA LEU A 1005 -8.64 30.76 9.33
C LEU A 1005 -8.31 31.02 7.84
N LEU A 1006 -9.24 30.72 6.93
CA LEU A 1006 -9.13 31.00 5.50
C LEU A 1006 -9.12 32.52 5.20
N GLN A 1007 -9.95 33.30 5.89
CA GLN A 1007 -9.97 34.76 5.77
C GLN A 1007 -8.72 35.43 6.34
N THR A 1008 -8.10 34.85 7.37
CA THR A 1008 -6.84 35.36 7.93
C THR A 1008 -5.66 35.16 6.98
N GLY A 1009 -5.75 34.19 6.05
CA GLY A 1009 -4.79 33.98 4.97
C GLY A 1009 -4.97 34.92 3.76
N ASN A 1010 -6.16 35.51 3.58
CA ASN A 1010 -6.41 36.47 2.51
C ASN A 1010 -6.03 37.89 2.96
N GLN A 1011 -4.94 38.42 2.40
CA GLN A 1011 -4.60 39.82 2.55
C GLN A 1011 -5.76 40.73 2.10
N ILE A 1012 -5.90 41.86 2.79
CA ILE A 1012 -6.91 42.90 2.57
C ILE A 1012 -6.88 43.35 1.11
N GLY A 1013 -7.89 42.98 0.30
CA GLY A 1013 -8.06 43.52 -1.05
C GLY A 1013 -8.81 42.71 -2.11
N GLN A 1014 -9.18 41.45 -1.88
CA GLN A 1014 -9.95 40.67 -2.86
C GLN A 1014 -11.48 40.71 -2.61
N PRO A 1015 -12.31 40.65 -3.67
CA PRO A 1015 -13.76 40.70 -3.53
C PRO A 1015 -14.25 39.53 -2.69
N THR A 1016 -15.23 39.79 -1.83
CA THR A 1016 -15.87 38.80 -0.96
C THR A 1016 -16.39 37.62 -1.78
N VAL A 1017 -15.63 36.52 -1.78
CA VAL A 1017 -16.06 35.24 -2.35
C VAL A 1017 -17.21 34.73 -1.47
N ASP A 1018 -18.29 34.31 -2.10
CA ASP A 1018 -19.47 33.79 -1.41
C ASP A 1018 -19.07 32.58 -0.54
N SER A 1019 -19.22 32.73 0.77
CA SER A 1019 -18.89 31.70 1.77
C SER A 1019 -19.59 30.37 1.50
N GLN A 1020 -20.78 30.39 0.88
CA GLN A 1020 -21.49 29.16 0.50
C GLN A 1020 -20.84 28.44 -0.68
N HIS A 1021 -20.22 29.18 -1.61
CA HIS A 1021 -19.51 28.63 -2.76
C HIS A 1021 -18.17 27.99 -2.35
N LEU A 1022 -17.42 28.61 -1.44
CA LEU A 1022 -16.18 28.05 -0.88
C LEU A 1022 -16.41 26.77 -0.08
N LEU A 1023 -17.51 26.71 0.68
CA LEU A 1023 -17.92 25.50 1.40
C LEU A 1023 -18.35 24.38 0.45
N ALA A 1024 -19.09 24.72 -0.61
CA ALA A 1024 -19.45 23.77 -1.65
C ALA A 1024 -18.22 23.25 -2.42
N GLU A 1025 -17.25 24.11 -2.75
CA GLU A 1025 -15.97 23.73 -3.37
C GLU A 1025 -15.10 22.87 -2.44
N PHE A 1026 -15.04 23.16 -1.14
CA PHE A 1026 -14.29 22.34 -0.18
C PHE A 1026 -14.90 20.94 -0.01
N ASN A 1027 -16.23 20.86 0.08
CA ASN A 1027 -16.95 19.58 0.07
C ASN A 1027 -16.80 18.85 -1.27
N ALA A 1028 -16.75 19.57 -2.40
CA ALA A 1028 -16.51 18.96 -3.71
C ALA A 1028 -15.07 18.48 -3.90
N LEU A 1029 -14.08 19.16 -3.33
CA LEU A 1029 -12.65 18.78 -3.38
C LEU A 1029 -12.32 17.58 -2.48
N THR A 1030 -12.98 17.46 -1.33
CA THR A 1030 -12.86 16.28 -0.44
C THR A 1030 -13.59 15.06 -1.00
N VAL A 1031 -14.60 15.25 -1.85
CA VAL A 1031 -15.31 14.16 -2.55
C VAL A 1031 -14.62 13.72 -3.86
N ASN A 1032 -13.98 14.63 -4.59
CA ASN A 1032 -13.35 14.34 -5.89
C ASN A 1032 -11.82 14.11 -5.83
N GLY A 1033 -11.18 14.30 -4.67
CA GLY A 1033 -9.72 14.20 -4.49
C GLY A 1033 -9.23 12.87 -3.92
N CYS A 1034 -10.11 11.90 -3.70
CA CYS A 1034 -9.79 10.57 -3.17
C CYS A 1034 -10.05 9.47 -4.19
#